data_AF-A0AAV4XA22-F1
#
_entry.id   AF-A0AAV4XA22-F1
#
_cell.length_a   1.000
_cell.length_b   1.000
_cell.length_c   1.000
_cell.angle_alpha   90.00
_cell.angle_beta   90.00
_cell.angle_gamma   90.00
#
_symmetry.space_group_name_H-M   'P 1'
#
loop_
_entity.id
_entity.type
_entity.pdbx_description
1 polymer ?
#
loop_
_entity_poly.entity_id
_entity_poly.type
_entity_poly.pdbx_seq_one_letter_code
_entity_poly.pdbx_strand_id
1 'polypeptide(L)'
;MADLPVLSAMLSRLFESSQYLDEVALHHLIDALCKLSSESMELAYTNREPSLFAVAKLLETGLVNLFRVDVLWRPVTNHLLEVCQHPHIRMREWGAEAVTFLVKAALYHKYTPSLKENKKLQTMLLSPLQELSSIPHPDIRQKQLDCALQVLHSSGDIISSGWPQLLDVISAINEDHGESLIRSAFQCLQLVVADYPPVMPCTCLQLCVDAAAKFGSQTQELNVSLAAVGLLWNIADHLFQNEGKISESLSSATEEELTALNSLQISNYDFPLLPFDRLWLSLFCRLGDLCVDSRPAVRKSAGQTLFSTLGAHGSLLQQTTWQVVLWQVLFPLLDRVRSLSGTASTDKITDMGGNILIHHSRNTAQKQWAETQVLTLSGVARIFHTKRDALQTLGDFPRAWALLLEFIESSALSKNNEVSFSALKSFQEILNISRFQDVKVSKADLVPPITKELLHQSDTALWSAAWKVWYNIGVESTKPPPERIIDTAHAKNDYSLLYIPAQQFLTALIQIFPSLFQHIKERFVAADFQKLATVLQNAVAVPVHGETSPFILPSITEVVLSPLQDSVLQCLHILLKEALNDNQNILSLMPAIFNQLLVFSTYACNAPPYGQLRTRAFMKLKLSSTDWVTMNFVPFGEKALETVVSVYQQTAQQPNVINSHVLHSIIKSLKFH
;
A
#
# COMPACT_ATOMS: atom_id res chain seq x y z
N MET A 1 64.83 -21.29 31.86
CA MET A 1 63.42 -21.69 31.57
C MET A 1 62.51 -21.68 32.81
N ALA A 2 63.02 -21.68 34.06
CA ALA A 2 62.20 -21.64 35.27
C ALA A 2 61.67 -20.23 35.68
N ASP A 3 62.26 -19.14 35.17
CA ASP A 3 61.85 -17.77 35.50
C ASP A 3 60.69 -17.24 34.63
N LEU A 4 60.47 -17.83 33.45
CA LEU A 4 59.43 -17.39 32.52
C LEU A 4 58.01 -17.52 33.12
N PRO A 5 57.65 -18.62 33.82
CA PRO A 5 56.38 -18.73 34.52
C PRO A 5 56.24 -17.71 35.66
N VAL A 6 57.33 -17.40 36.38
CA VAL A 6 57.33 -16.43 37.49
C VAL A 6 57.12 -15.01 36.96
N LEU A 7 57.84 -14.63 35.91
CA LEU A 7 57.67 -13.35 35.22
C LEU A 7 56.28 -13.21 34.62
N SER A 8 55.76 -14.26 33.97
CA SER A 8 54.38 -14.28 33.45
C SER A 8 53.36 -14.12 34.58
N ALA A 9 53.56 -14.78 35.73
CA ALA A 9 52.68 -14.64 36.88
C ALA A 9 52.74 -13.24 37.52
N MET A 10 53.94 -12.64 37.61
CA MET A 10 54.10 -11.26 38.07
C MET A 10 53.44 -10.25 37.12
N LEU A 11 53.56 -10.47 35.81
CA LEU A 11 52.89 -9.66 34.79
C LEU A 11 51.37 -9.79 34.86
N SER A 12 50.80 -10.99 35.00
CA SER A 12 49.35 -11.13 35.20
C SER A 12 48.88 -10.48 36.50
N ARG A 13 49.63 -10.64 37.60
CA ARG A 13 49.34 -9.98 38.88
C ARG A 13 49.34 -8.46 38.78
N LEU A 14 50.14 -7.86 37.90
CA LEU A 14 50.14 -6.40 37.71
C LEU A 14 48.75 -5.93 37.25
N PHE A 15 48.17 -6.59 36.25
CA PHE A 15 46.88 -6.20 35.69
C PHE A 15 45.72 -6.61 36.60
N GLU A 16 45.79 -7.76 37.28
CA GLU A 16 44.82 -8.14 38.32
C GLU A 16 44.84 -7.18 39.53
N SER A 17 46.02 -6.69 39.91
CA SER A 17 46.16 -5.73 41.02
C SER A 17 45.76 -4.30 40.64
N SER A 18 45.46 -4.04 39.36
CA SER A 18 44.99 -2.73 38.90
C SER A 18 43.70 -2.26 39.60
N GLN A 19 42.87 -3.18 40.11
CA GLN A 19 41.69 -2.85 40.93
C GLN A 19 42.03 -2.04 42.20
N TYR A 20 43.26 -2.14 42.70
CA TYR A 20 43.73 -1.45 43.90
C TYR A 20 44.44 -0.13 43.60
N LEU A 21 44.69 0.19 42.33
CA LEU A 21 45.27 1.48 41.94
C LEU A 21 44.26 2.60 42.13
N ASP A 22 44.73 3.81 42.42
CA ASP A 22 43.88 5.01 42.34
C ASP A 22 43.54 5.36 40.88
N GLU A 23 42.61 6.29 40.67
CA GLU A 23 42.16 6.66 39.32
C GLU A 23 43.28 7.24 38.46
N VAL A 24 44.20 7.99 39.07
CA VAL A 24 45.34 8.61 38.38
C VAL A 24 46.34 7.56 37.92
N ALA A 25 46.73 6.62 38.78
CA ALA A 25 47.63 5.53 38.40
C ALA A 25 46.97 4.59 37.40
N LEU A 26 45.65 4.35 37.50
CA LEU A 26 44.92 3.59 36.49
C LEU A 26 44.95 4.30 35.13
N HIS A 27 44.74 5.62 35.08
CA HIS A 27 44.84 6.39 33.83
C HIS A 27 46.25 6.29 33.22
N HIS A 28 47.31 6.39 34.02
CA HIS A 28 48.68 6.20 33.52
C HIS A 28 48.93 4.78 33.01
N LEU A 29 48.38 3.76 33.67
CA LEU A 29 48.46 2.37 33.20
C LEU A 29 47.75 2.19 31.85
N ILE A 30 46.54 2.73 31.71
CA ILE A 30 45.77 2.68 30.46
C ILE A 30 46.51 3.43 29.34
N ASP A 31 46.99 4.65 29.59
CA ASP A 31 47.74 5.44 28.61
C ASP A 31 49.03 4.72 28.15
N ALA A 32 49.76 4.08 29.08
CA ALA A 32 50.92 3.27 28.74
C ALA A 32 50.56 2.05 27.88
N LEU A 33 49.45 1.38 28.16
CA LEU A 33 48.96 0.27 27.35
C LEU A 33 48.50 0.72 25.96
N CYS A 34 47.81 1.86 25.85
CA CYS A 34 47.40 2.43 24.56
C CYS A 34 48.63 2.80 23.70
N LYS A 35 49.66 3.39 24.29
CA LYS A 35 50.94 3.67 23.61
C LYS A 35 51.63 2.39 23.13
N LEU A 36 51.75 1.38 24.00
CA LEU A 36 52.34 0.10 23.62
C LEU A 36 51.55 -0.61 22.52
N SER A 37 50.21 -0.51 22.55
CA SER A 37 49.35 -1.04 21.50
C SER A 37 49.53 -0.26 20.20
N SER A 38 49.70 1.05 20.24
CA SER A 38 49.94 1.88 19.05
C SER A 38 51.27 1.50 18.40
N GLU A 39 52.34 1.33 19.18
CA GLU A 39 53.62 0.81 18.67
C GLU A 39 53.46 -0.59 18.04
N SER A 40 52.65 -1.45 18.65
CA SER A 40 52.35 -2.79 18.11
C SER A 40 51.55 -2.73 16.81
N MET A 41 50.65 -1.74 16.64
CA MET A 41 49.91 -1.48 15.41
C MET A 41 50.83 -0.97 14.30
N GLU A 42 51.73 -0.04 14.59
CA GLU A 42 52.73 0.44 13.62
C GLU A 42 53.60 -0.71 13.08
N LEU A 43 54.03 -1.60 13.98
CA LEU A 43 54.78 -2.80 13.60
C LEU A 43 53.95 -3.80 12.78
N ALA A 44 52.61 -3.79 12.93
CA ALA A 44 51.69 -4.70 12.23
C ALA A 44 51.55 -4.39 10.73
N TYR A 45 51.96 -3.21 10.26
CA TYR A 45 51.98 -2.90 8.83
C TYR A 45 53.03 -3.72 8.06
N THR A 46 54.15 -4.03 8.71
CA THR A 46 55.26 -4.77 8.09
C THR A 46 55.36 -6.22 8.57
N ASN A 47 54.82 -6.54 9.76
CA ASN A 47 54.87 -7.87 10.34
C ASN A 47 53.65 -8.73 9.97
N ARG A 48 53.91 -10.01 9.67
CA ARG A 48 52.84 -11.00 9.44
C ARG A 48 52.13 -11.44 10.73
N GLU A 49 52.81 -11.33 11.87
CA GLU A 49 52.28 -11.71 13.18
C GLU A 49 52.41 -10.55 14.16
N PRO A 50 51.38 -9.69 14.26
CA PRO A 50 51.43 -8.55 15.14
C PRO A 50 51.29 -8.97 16.61
N SER A 51 51.94 -8.22 17.50
CA SER A 51 51.79 -8.43 18.94
C SER A 51 50.41 -7.96 19.41
N LEU A 52 49.62 -8.88 19.96
CA LEU A 52 48.28 -8.62 20.50
C LEU A 52 48.29 -8.38 22.02
N PHE A 53 49.48 -8.42 22.63
CA PHE A 53 49.66 -8.39 24.07
C PHE A 53 49.02 -7.16 24.73
N ALA A 54 49.27 -5.96 24.17
CA ALA A 54 48.76 -4.72 24.74
C ALA A 54 47.23 -4.66 24.70
N VAL A 55 46.61 -5.09 23.60
CA VAL A 55 45.15 -5.16 23.45
C VAL A 55 44.54 -6.15 24.45
N ALA A 56 45.17 -7.32 24.64
CA ALA A 56 44.74 -8.31 25.62
C ALA A 56 44.81 -7.79 27.06
N LYS A 57 45.90 -7.09 27.39
CA LYS A 57 46.07 -6.51 28.74
C LYS A 57 45.21 -5.29 28.97
N LEU A 58 44.88 -4.53 27.93
CA LEU A 58 43.90 -3.45 28.01
C LEU A 58 42.50 -4.00 28.31
N LEU A 59 42.10 -5.09 27.65
CA LEU A 59 40.85 -5.81 27.96
C LEU A 59 40.82 -6.32 29.40
N GLU A 60 41.86 -7.03 29.85
CA GLU A 60 41.96 -7.56 31.21
C GLU A 60 41.88 -6.45 32.26
N THR A 61 42.60 -5.34 32.04
CA THR A 61 42.55 -4.15 32.90
C THR A 61 41.14 -3.55 32.93
N GLY A 62 40.47 -3.47 31.78
CA GLY A 62 39.09 -2.99 31.70
C GLY A 62 38.11 -3.86 32.49
N LEU A 63 38.21 -5.19 32.37
CA LEU A 63 37.34 -6.14 33.06
C LEU A 63 37.50 -6.10 34.59
N VAL A 64 38.74 -6.00 35.08
CA VAL A 64 39.04 -5.96 36.52
C VAL A 64 38.55 -4.66 37.17
N ASN A 65 38.36 -3.60 36.37
CA ASN A 65 37.99 -2.26 36.87
C ASN A 65 36.54 -1.85 36.53
N LEU A 66 35.65 -2.77 36.14
CA LEU A 66 34.26 -2.46 35.80
C LEU A 66 33.47 -1.78 36.94
N PHE A 67 33.87 -1.96 38.21
CA PHE A 67 33.25 -1.26 39.33
C PHE A 67 33.39 0.28 39.28
N ARG A 68 34.34 0.79 38.47
CA ARG A 68 34.60 2.22 38.22
C ARG A 68 34.64 2.53 36.73
N VAL A 69 33.72 1.92 36.00
CA VAL A 69 33.67 1.94 34.53
C VAL A 69 33.71 3.36 33.93
N ASP A 70 33.08 4.34 34.56
CA ASP A 70 33.03 5.73 34.08
C ASP A 70 34.42 6.37 33.89
N VAL A 71 35.43 5.94 34.66
CA VAL A 71 36.80 6.46 34.62
C VAL A 71 37.56 5.93 33.40
N LEU A 72 37.38 4.65 33.08
CA LEU A 72 38.21 3.95 32.10
C LEU A 72 37.53 3.74 30.74
N TRP A 73 36.20 3.79 30.69
CA TRP A 73 35.44 3.30 29.54
C TRP A 73 35.83 3.98 28.24
N ARG A 74 35.76 5.32 28.19
CA ARG A 74 36.04 6.09 26.97
C ARG A 74 37.48 5.92 26.50
N PRO A 75 38.53 6.07 27.35
CA PRO A 75 39.91 5.85 26.91
C PRO A 75 40.16 4.44 26.36
N VAL A 76 39.65 3.40 27.04
CA VAL A 76 39.84 2.01 26.63
C VAL A 76 39.11 1.73 25.32
N THR A 77 37.83 2.08 25.24
CA THR A 77 36.99 1.75 24.08
C THR A 77 37.38 2.53 22.83
N ASN A 78 37.75 3.81 22.95
CA ASN A 78 38.26 4.59 21.82
C ASN A 78 39.51 3.95 21.22
N HIS A 79 40.47 3.56 22.07
CA HIS A 79 41.69 2.91 21.60
C HIS A 79 41.38 1.56 20.92
N LEU A 80 40.48 0.76 21.50
CA LEU A 80 40.06 -0.50 20.87
C LEU A 80 39.34 -0.29 19.53
N LEU A 81 38.56 0.79 19.38
CA LEU A 81 37.93 1.15 18.11
C LEU A 81 38.95 1.58 17.05
N GLU A 82 40.05 2.22 17.44
CA GLU A 82 41.18 2.50 16.54
C GLU A 82 41.84 1.19 16.08
N VAL A 83 42.03 0.22 16.99
CA VAL A 83 42.54 -1.12 16.63
C VAL A 83 41.62 -1.81 15.62
N CYS A 84 40.29 -1.67 15.77
CA CYS A 84 39.29 -2.22 14.83
C CYS A 84 39.37 -1.62 13.42
N GLN A 85 40.01 -0.46 13.22
CA GLN A 85 40.16 0.16 11.89
C GLN A 85 41.44 -0.27 11.16
N HIS A 86 42.32 -1.03 11.83
CA HIS A 86 43.64 -1.34 11.31
C HIS A 86 43.61 -2.21 10.03
N PRO A 87 44.46 -2.03 9.01
CA PRO A 87 44.39 -2.84 7.79
C PRO A 87 44.71 -4.34 7.98
N HIS A 88 45.45 -4.70 9.02
CA HIS A 88 45.79 -6.08 9.36
C HIS A 88 44.62 -6.83 10.04
N ILE A 89 44.13 -7.90 9.42
CA ILE A 89 42.96 -8.67 9.85
C ILE A 89 43.02 -9.15 11.31
N ARG A 90 44.13 -9.78 11.74
CA ARG A 90 44.27 -10.27 13.12
C ARG A 90 44.21 -9.15 14.16
N MET A 91 44.72 -7.95 13.85
CA MET A 91 44.66 -6.82 14.79
C MET A 91 43.22 -6.37 14.96
N ARG A 92 42.49 -6.16 13.85
CA ARG A 92 41.08 -5.75 13.94
C ARG A 92 40.20 -6.79 14.59
N GLU A 93 40.40 -8.07 14.26
CA GLU A 93 39.61 -9.17 14.82
C GLU A 93 39.74 -9.20 16.35
N TRP A 94 40.95 -9.02 16.87
CA TRP A 94 41.19 -8.96 18.31
C TRP A 94 40.68 -7.67 18.95
N GLY A 95 40.80 -6.54 18.26
CA GLY A 95 40.15 -5.28 18.67
C GLY A 95 38.64 -5.47 18.82
N ALA A 96 37.98 -6.06 17.83
CA ALA A 96 36.53 -6.31 17.84
C ALA A 96 36.14 -7.32 18.94
N GLU A 97 36.92 -8.39 19.13
CA GLU A 97 36.72 -9.33 20.23
C GLU A 97 36.82 -8.63 21.59
N ALA A 98 37.83 -7.76 21.77
CA ALA A 98 37.99 -7.00 23.00
C ALA A 98 36.84 -6.03 23.26
N VAL A 99 36.41 -5.25 22.26
CA VAL A 99 35.27 -4.32 22.40
C VAL A 99 34.00 -5.11 22.73
N THR A 100 33.67 -6.14 21.95
CA THR A 100 32.43 -6.90 22.12
C THR A 100 32.39 -7.68 23.43
N PHE A 101 33.52 -8.26 23.85
CA PHE A 101 33.62 -8.92 25.15
C PHE A 101 33.47 -7.93 26.30
N LEU A 102 34.14 -6.78 26.22
CA LEU A 102 34.09 -5.74 27.26
C LEU A 102 32.68 -5.17 27.40
N VAL A 103 31.98 -4.88 26.29
CA VAL A 103 30.57 -4.43 26.28
C VAL A 103 29.68 -5.47 26.95
N LYS A 104 29.77 -6.75 26.57
CA LYS A 104 28.98 -7.81 27.20
C LYS A 104 29.25 -7.90 28.70
N ALA A 105 30.52 -7.99 29.09
CA ALA A 105 30.90 -8.09 30.50
C ALA A 105 30.41 -6.87 31.31
N ALA A 106 30.51 -5.67 30.74
CA ALA A 106 30.03 -4.46 31.37
C ALA A 106 28.50 -4.46 31.53
N LEU A 107 27.73 -4.98 30.58
CA LEU A 107 26.26 -5.09 30.71
C LEU A 107 25.83 -6.11 31.78
N TYR A 108 26.61 -7.17 32.00
CA TYR A 108 26.37 -8.17 33.05
C TYR A 108 26.86 -7.73 34.44
N HIS A 109 27.73 -6.73 34.50
CA HIS A 109 28.29 -6.27 35.76
C HIS A 109 27.21 -5.66 36.67
N LYS A 110 27.29 -5.94 37.97
CA LYS A 110 26.32 -5.44 38.96
C LYS A 110 26.73 -4.05 39.44
N TYR A 111 26.07 -3.02 38.92
CA TYR A 111 26.26 -1.64 39.35
C TYR A 111 25.32 -1.26 40.50
N THR A 112 25.70 -0.21 41.23
CA THR A 112 24.86 0.48 42.21
C THR A 112 24.89 1.98 41.91
N PRO A 113 23.79 2.61 41.44
CA PRO A 113 22.44 2.06 41.17
C PRO A 113 22.44 1.03 40.02
N SER A 114 21.35 0.27 39.89
CA SER A 114 21.25 -0.80 38.90
C SER A 114 21.33 -0.26 37.46
N LEU A 115 21.77 -1.09 36.51
CA LEU A 115 21.91 -0.68 35.11
C LEU A 115 20.59 -0.16 34.53
N LYS A 116 19.45 -0.76 34.90
CA LYS A 116 18.11 -0.38 34.43
C LYS A 116 17.73 1.07 34.81
N GLU A 117 18.20 1.53 35.96
CA GLU A 117 17.93 2.88 36.50
C GLU A 117 18.94 3.91 35.98
N ASN A 118 20.15 3.49 35.63
CA ASN A 118 21.21 4.38 35.16
C ASN A 118 21.18 4.55 33.63
N LYS A 119 20.31 5.45 33.16
CA LYS A 119 20.11 5.71 31.72
C LYS A 119 21.40 6.10 30.99
N LYS A 120 22.21 6.98 31.59
CA LYS A 120 23.46 7.48 31.01
C LYS A 120 24.49 6.35 30.87
N LEU A 121 24.59 5.49 31.88
CA LEU A 121 25.51 4.36 31.86
C LEU A 121 25.17 3.38 30.73
N GLN A 122 23.90 3.00 30.56
CA GLN A 122 23.50 2.10 29.46
C GLN A 122 23.92 2.64 28.08
N THR A 123 23.63 3.92 27.81
CA THR A 123 24.01 4.57 26.56
C THR A 123 25.52 4.60 26.37
N MET A 124 26.27 4.92 27.43
CA MET A 124 27.74 4.91 27.40
C MET A 124 28.30 3.51 27.14
N LEU A 125 27.75 2.47 27.77
CA LEU A 125 28.21 1.08 27.59
C LEU A 125 27.92 0.54 26.18
N LEU A 126 26.84 0.98 25.55
CA LEU A 126 26.48 0.54 24.20
C LEU A 126 27.09 1.41 23.08
N SER A 127 27.59 2.62 23.39
CA SER A 127 28.14 3.51 22.36
C SER A 127 29.32 2.91 21.57
N PRO A 128 30.28 2.16 22.17
CA PRO A 128 31.34 1.54 21.39
C PRO A 128 30.79 0.49 20.42
N LEU A 129 29.77 -0.26 20.85
CA LEU A 129 29.09 -1.21 19.98
C LEU A 129 28.40 -0.48 18.82
N GLN A 130 27.82 0.71 19.02
CA GLN A 130 27.24 1.55 17.96
C GLN A 130 28.31 2.09 17.01
N GLU A 131 29.43 2.59 17.54
CA GLU A 131 30.54 3.19 16.79
C GLU A 131 31.21 2.19 15.83
N LEU A 132 31.22 0.88 16.15
CA LEU A 132 31.67 -0.18 15.24
C LEU A 132 30.94 -0.17 13.88
N SER A 133 29.70 0.35 13.81
CA SER A 133 28.94 0.45 12.56
C SER A 133 29.60 1.35 11.51
N SER A 134 30.45 2.28 11.95
CA SER A 134 31.16 3.22 11.07
C SER A 134 32.41 2.63 10.42
N ILE A 135 32.86 1.46 10.88
CA ILE A 135 34.10 0.83 10.41
C ILE A 135 33.79 0.03 9.13
N PRO A 136 34.44 0.32 7.99
CA PRO A 136 34.10 -0.25 6.68
C PRO A 136 34.71 -1.65 6.46
N HIS A 137 34.60 -2.52 7.47
CA HIS A 137 35.15 -3.88 7.46
C HIS A 137 34.05 -4.92 7.76
N PRO A 138 33.70 -5.79 6.79
CA PRO A 138 32.61 -6.77 6.96
C PRO A 138 32.79 -7.76 8.11
N ASP A 139 34.03 -8.16 8.40
CA ASP A 139 34.42 -9.01 9.53
C ASP A 139 34.07 -8.34 10.88
N ILE A 140 34.31 -7.03 10.99
CA ILE A 140 33.98 -6.23 12.17
C ILE A 140 32.47 -6.08 12.31
N ARG A 141 31.78 -5.84 11.18
CA ARG A 141 30.33 -5.78 11.15
C ARG A 141 29.68 -7.10 11.58
N GLN A 142 30.24 -8.25 11.18
CA GLN A 142 29.77 -9.56 11.61
C GLN A 142 29.93 -9.73 13.13
N LYS A 143 31.13 -9.46 13.67
CA LYS A 143 31.40 -9.55 15.12
C LYS A 143 30.48 -8.64 15.94
N GLN A 144 30.21 -7.44 15.43
CA GLN A 144 29.29 -6.49 16.04
C GLN A 144 27.86 -7.03 16.09
N LEU A 145 27.35 -7.60 15.00
CA LEU A 145 26.01 -8.19 14.93
C LEU A 145 25.88 -9.44 15.80
N ASP A 146 26.89 -10.31 15.81
CA ASP A 146 26.94 -11.47 16.70
C ASP A 146 26.88 -11.05 18.17
N CYS A 147 27.61 -9.97 18.53
CA CYS A 147 27.55 -9.38 19.86
C CYS A 147 26.16 -8.79 20.15
N ALA A 148 25.56 -8.05 19.22
CA ALA A 148 24.23 -7.47 19.40
C ALA A 148 23.18 -8.57 19.63
N LEU A 149 23.24 -9.67 18.87
CA LEU A 149 22.35 -10.81 19.04
C LEU A 149 22.53 -11.48 20.41
N GLN A 150 23.77 -11.66 20.87
CA GLN A 150 24.06 -12.18 22.21
C GLN A 150 23.52 -11.26 23.30
N VAL A 151 23.71 -9.94 23.16
CA VAL A 151 23.20 -8.93 24.09
C VAL A 151 21.68 -8.95 24.16
N LEU A 152 20.99 -9.09 23.02
CA LEU A 152 19.54 -9.27 23.00
C LEU A 152 19.15 -10.50 23.83
N HIS A 153 19.69 -11.68 23.49
CA HIS A 153 19.37 -12.92 24.20
C HIS A 153 19.64 -12.89 25.71
N SER A 154 20.68 -12.17 26.16
CA SER A 154 21.07 -12.18 27.57
C SER A 154 20.52 -11.05 28.42
N SER A 155 20.38 -9.87 27.82
CA SER A 155 20.27 -8.62 28.56
C SER A 155 19.16 -7.72 28.00
N GLY A 156 18.44 -8.14 26.96
CA GLY A 156 17.38 -7.36 26.33
C GLY A 156 16.31 -6.86 27.31
N ASP A 157 15.95 -7.65 28.32
CA ASP A 157 14.95 -7.28 29.35
C ASP A 157 15.42 -6.19 30.32
N ILE A 158 16.73 -6.01 30.46
CA ILE A 158 17.36 -5.03 31.34
C ILE A 158 17.52 -3.69 30.62
N ILE A 159 17.63 -3.72 29.29
CA ILE A 159 17.88 -2.55 28.46
C ILE A 159 16.63 -1.67 28.41
N SER A 160 16.81 -0.39 28.74
CA SER A 160 15.76 0.62 28.71
C SER A 160 16.18 1.80 27.81
N SER A 161 17.16 2.62 28.21
CA SER A 161 17.64 3.73 27.38
C SER A 161 18.64 3.33 26.30
N GLY A 162 19.08 2.05 26.29
CA GLY A 162 20.01 1.50 25.31
C GLY A 162 19.41 1.06 23.97
N TRP A 163 18.07 1.05 23.86
CA TRP A 163 17.36 0.58 22.66
C TRP A 163 17.73 1.35 21.38
N PRO A 164 17.84 2.70 21.39
CA PRO A 164 18.27 3.43 20.20
C PRO A 164 19.63 2.97 19.67
N GLN A 165 20.61 2.74 20.55
CA GLN A 165 21.95 2.27 20.15
C GLN A 165 21.89 0.89 19.50
N LEU A 166 21.12 -0.03 20.07
CA LEU A 166 20.94 -1.37 19.49
C LEU A 166 20.20 -1.33 18.14
N LEU A 167 19.12 -0.54 18.05
CA LEU A 167 18.37 -0.40 16.81
C LEU A 167 19.19 0.28 15.71
N ASP A 168 20.05 1.24 16.06
CA ASP A 168 21.00 1.84 15.12
C ASP A 168 22.03 0.83 14.64
N VAL A 169 22.58 0.00 15.55
CA VAL A 169 23.47 -1.11 15.18
C VAL A 169 22.77 -2.07 14.23
N ILE A 170 21.51 -2.44 14.47
CA ILE A 170 20.76 -3.34 13.61
C ILE A 170 20.44 -2.69 12.26
N SER A 171 20.10 -1.40 12.27
CA SER A 171 19.66 -0.64 11.10
C SER A 171 20.80 -0.06 10.26
N ALA A 172 22.05 -0.15 10.71
CA ALA A 172 23.26 0.23 9.97
C ALA A 172 23.61 -0.77 8.85
N ILE A 173 22.60 -1.24 8.10
CA ILE A 173 22.77 -1.97 6.85
C ILE A 173 22.84 -0.99 5.68
N ASN A 174 23.71 -1.28 4.72
CA ASN A 174 23.94 -0.50 3.51
C ASN A 174 23.87 -1.44 2.30
N GLU A 175 23.82 -0.89 1.09
CA GLU A 175 23.76 -1.67 -0.16
C GLU A 175 25.04 -2.47 -0.44
N ASP A 176 26.18 -2.03 0.10
CA ASP A 176 27.49 -2.66 -0.04
C ASP A 176 27.66 -3.93 0.82
N HIS A 177 26.77 -4.15 1.80
CA HIS A 177 26.84 -5.34 2.65
C HIS A 177 26.31 -6.57 1.91
N GLY A 178 27.06 -7.67 1.97
CA GLY A 178 26.64 -8.95 1.40
C GLY A 178 25.48 -9.60 2.15
N GLU A 179 24.87 -10.62 1.53
CA GLU A 179 23.70 -11.34 2.06
C GLU A 179 23.87 -11.84 3.50
N SER A 180 25.06 -12.34 3.88
CA SER A 180 25.29 -12.88 5.22
C SER A 180 25.08 -11.84 6.33
N LEU A 181 25.63 -10.63 6.15
CA LEU A 181 25.48 -9.54 7.10
C LEU A 181 24.03 -9.06 7.18
N ILE A 182 23.35 -9.00 6.03
CA ILE A 182 21.93 -8.62 5.97
C ILE A 182 21.10 -9.64 6.76
N ARG A 183 21.33 -10.95 6.57
CA ARG A 183 20.65 -12.01 7.33
C ARG A 183 20.90 -11.90 8.83
N SER A 184 22.16 -11.71 9.25
CA SER A 184 22.50 -11.57 10.66
C SER A 184 21.84 -10.34 11.30
N ALA A 185 21.84 -9.20 10.61
CA ALA A 185 21.16 -7.99 11.10
C ALA A 185 19.64 -8.18 11.14
N PHE A 186 19.06 -8.82 10.12
CA PHE A 186 17.63 -9.09 10.08
C PHE A 186 17.20 -10.06 11.18
N GLN A 187 18.01 -11.09 11.49
CA GLN A 187 17.76 -12.00 12.61
C GLN A 187 17.66 -11.24 13.95
N CYS A 188 18.52 -10.23 14.15
CA CYS A 188 18.43 -9.37 15.32
C CYS A 188 17.08 -8.61 15.32
N LEU A 189 16.67 -8.02 14.20
CA LEU A 189 15.40 -7.29 14.11
C LEU A 189 14.18 -8.21 14.33
N GLN A 190 14.21 -9.43 13.81
CA GLN A 190 13.14 -10.42 14.02
C GLN A 190 12.95 -10.71 15.50
N LEU A 191 14.05 -10.91 16.23
CA LEU A 191 14.03 -11.11 17.68
C LEU A 191 13.50 -9.87 18.41
N VAL A 192 13.95 -8.67 18.02
CA VAL A 192 13.48 -7.40 18.59
C VAL A 192 11.97 -7.24 18.44
N VAL A 193 11.41 -7.48 17.26
CA VAL A 193 9.97 -7.31 16.99
C VAL A 193 9.13 -8.43 17.62
N ALA A 194 9.67 -9.64 17.78
CA ALA A 194 8.94 -10.77 18.35
C ALA A 194 8.83 -10.68 19.88
N ASP A 195 9.94 -10.41 20.57
CA ASP A 195 10.03 -10.67 22.02
C ASP A 195 10.06 -9.40 22.87
N TYR A 196 10.59 -8.30 22.34
CA TYR A 196 10.86 -7.08 23.12
C TYR A 196 9.86 -5.92 23.04
N PRO A 197 8.81 -5.88 22.18
CA PRO A 197 7.87 -4.76 22.20
C PRO A 197 7.24 -4.45 23.58
N PRO A 198 6.93 -5.42 24.45
CA PRO A 198 6.36 -5.14 25.77
C PRO A 198 7.30 -4.46 26.77
N VAL A 199 8.62 -4.63 26.63
CA VAL A 199 9.62 -4.11 27.58
C VAL A 199 10.36 -2.88 27.04
N MET A 200 10.40 -2.72 25.73
CA MET A 200 11.02 -1.58 25.06
C MET A 200 10.22 -0.29 25.32
N PRO A 201 10.89 0.87 25.53
CA PRO A 201 10.20 2.15 25.63
C PRO A 201 9.34 2.43 24.40
N CYS A 202 8.12 2.90 24.60
CA CYS A 202 7.17 3.17 23.52
C CYS A 202 7.70 4.18 22.49
N THR A 203 8.59 5.07 22.91
CA THR A 203 9.27 6.06 22.05
C THR A 203 10.22 5.42 21.02
N CYS A 204 10.64 4.18 21.24
CA CYS A 204 11.51 3.43 20.32
C CYS A 204 10.72 2.61 19.29
N LEU A 205 9.38 2.48 19.42
CA LEU A 205 8.57 1.69 18.49
C LEU A 205 8.66 2.22 17.05
N GLN A 206 8.81 3.54 16.88
CA GLN A 206 9.02 4.14 15.57
C GLN A 206 10.34 3.72 14.93
N LEU A 207 11.40 3.55 15.72
CA LEU A 207 12.68 3.06 15.22
C LEU A 207 12.56 1.61 14.72
N CYS A 208 11.71 0.78 15.34
CA CYS A 208 11.42 -0.56 14.81
C CYS A 208 10.66 -0.51 13.48
N VAL A 209 9.71 0.41 13.34
CA VAL A 209 9.00 0.65 12.07
C VAL A 209 9.98 1.08 10.98
N ASP A 210 10.85 2.04 11.28
CA ASP A 210 11.87 2.55 10.35
C ASP A 210 12.88 1.46 9.97
N ALA A 211 13.34 0.67 10.94
CA ALA A 211 14.23 -0.47 10.71
C ALA A 211 13.58 -1.51 9.79
N ALA A 212 12.36 -1.94 10.11
CA ALA A 212 11.62 -2.91 9.30
C ALA A 212 11.39 -2.40 7.87
N ALA A 213 11.07 -1.12 7.70
CA ALA A 213 10.93 -0.50 6.39
C ALA A 213 12.25 -0.49 5.59
N LYS A 214 13.38 -0.23 6.26
CA LYS A 214 14.72 -0.28 5.66
C LYS A 214 15.07 -1.67 5.17
N PHE A 215 14.82 -2.72 5.96
CA PHE A 215 14.96 -4.11 5.50
C PHE A 215 13.96 -4.46 4.38
N GLY A 216 12.74 -3.93 4.44
CA GLY A 216 11.75 -4.04 3.36
C GLY A 216 12.27 -3.50 2.02
N SER A 217 13.04 -2.42 2.07
CA SER A 217 13.62 -1.74 0.90
C SER A 217 14.95 -2.35 0.42
N GLN A 218 15.59 -3.20 1.23
CA GLN A 218 16.89 -3.80 0.87
C GLN A 218 16.75 -4.68 -0.39
N THR A 219 17.64 -4.53 -1.37
CA THR A 219 17.54 -5.14 -2.70
C THR A 219 18.26 -6.48 -2.84
N GLN A 220 19.28 -6.74 -2.01
CA GLN A 220 20.15 -7.92 -2.12
C GLN A 220 19.43 -9.24 -1.80
N GLU A 221 18.46 -9.25 -0.87
CA GLU A 221 17.75 -10.47 -0.49
C GLU A 221 16.24 -10.25 -0.42
N LEU A 222 15.53 -10.72 -1.45
CA LEU A 222 14.08 -10.55 -1.56
C LEU A 222 13.31 -11.18 -0.38
N ASN A 223 13.76 -12.32 0.14
CA ASN A 223 13.10 -12.99 1.26
C ASN A 223 13.13 -12.14 2.53
N VAL A 224 14.25 -11.45 2.79
CA VAL A 224 14.37 -10.51 3.91
C VAL A 224 13.41 -9.34 3.73
N SER A 225 13.30 -8.78 2.52
CA SER A 225 12.35 -7.71 2.23
C SER A 225 10.90 -8.13 2.51
N LEU A 226 10.49 -9.31 2.04
CA LEU A 226 9.13 -9.82 2.24
C LEU A 226 8.86 -10.15 3.71
N ALA A 227 9.81 -10.74 4.42
CA ALA A 227 9.70 -11.01 5.85
C ALA A 227 9.63 -9.71 6.67
N ALA A 228 10.37 -8.67 6.28
CA ALA A 228 10.34 -7.36 6.93
C ALA A 228 8.99 -6.65 6.77
N VAL A 229 8.33 -6.79 5.61
CA VAL A 229 6.94 -6.34 5.44
C VAL A 229 6.00 -7.09 6.41
N GLY A 230 6.26 -8.36 6.68
CA GLY A 230 5.57 -9.13 7.73
C GLY A 230 5.83 -8.58 9.15
N LEU A 231 7.04 -8.11 9.45
CA LEU A 231 7.33 -7.48 10.73
C LEU A 231 6.53 -6.18 10.93
N LEU A 232 6.28 -5.40 9.86
CA LEU A 232 5.42 -4.21 9.94
C LEU A 232 3.98 -4.57 10.34
N TRP A 233 3.44 -5.70 9.86
CA TRP A 233 2.15 -6.23 10.34
C TRP A 233 2.20 -6.56 11.84
N ASN A 234 3.24 -7.28 12.29
CA ASN A 234 3.38 -7.65 13.70
C ASN A 234 3.48 -6.43 14.62
N ILE A 235 4.21 -5.39 14.19
CA ILE A 235 4.27 -4.12 14.92
C ILE A 235 2.87 -3.48 14.98
N ALA A 236 2.13 -3.47 13.87
CA ALA A 236 0.76 -2.95 13.86
C ALA A 236 -0.17 -3.71 14.83
N ASP A 237 -0.08 -5.04 14.88
CA ASP A 237 -0.84 -5.86 15.83
C ASP A 237 -0.47 -5.52 17.28
N HIS A 238 0.82 -5.32 17.57
CA HIS A 238 1.26 -4.88 18.91
C HIS A 238 0.69 -3.51 19.28
N LEU A 239 0.72 -2.54 18.36
CA LEU A 239 0.12 -1.20 18.57
C LEU A 239 -1.38 -1.32 18.87
N PHE A 240 -2.09 -2.14 18.09
CA PHE A 240 -3.54 -2.34 18.26
C PHE A 240 -3.88 -2.99 19.61
N GLN A 241 -3.18 -4.06 19.98
CA GLN A 241 -3.46 -4.80 21.22
C GLN A 241 -3.11 -4.01 22.50
N ASN A 242 -2.21 -3.03 22.42
CA ASN A 242 -1.67 -2.32 23.57
C ASN A 242 -1.95 -0.81 23.57
N GLU A 243 -2.96 -0.36 22.81
CA GLU A 243 -3.35 1.06 22.66
C GLU A 243 -3.32 1.83 23.99
N GLY A 244 -4.04 1.34 25.01
CA GLY A 244 -4.15 2.03 26.30
C GLY A 244 -2.80 2.24 27.00
N LYS A 245 -1.97 1.18 27.07
CA LYS A 245 -0.65 1.24 27.72
C LYS A 245 0.31 2.16 26.97
N ILE A 246 0.32 2.06 25.63
CA ILE A 246 1.22 2.86 24.80
C ILE A 246 0.82 4.33 24.85
N SER A 247 -0.47 4.64 24.76
CA SER A 247 -0.98 6.01 24.84
C SER A 247 -0.66 6.68 26.18
N GLU A 248 -0.84 5.96 27.30
CA GLU A 248 -0.47 6.46 28.63
C GLU A 248 1.06 6.68 28.77
N SER A 249 1.86 5.75 28.29
CA SER A 249 3.33 5.89 28.30
C SER A 249 3.82 7.07 27.44
N LEU A 250 3.19 7.33 26.30
CA LEU A 250 3.60 8.41 25.41
C LEU A 250 3.11 9.79 25.88
N SER A 251 1.96 9.85 26.55
CA SER A 251 1.46 11.11 27.13
C SER A 251 2.27 11.60 28.33
N SER A 252 2.97 10.69 29.01
CA SER A 252 3.89 10.99 30.11
C SER A 252 5.35 11.19 29.69
N ALA A 253 5.66 11.01 28.39
CA ALA A 253 7.01 11.19 27.86
C ALA A 253 7.42 12.67 27.83
N THR A 254 8.73 12.91 27.96
CA THR A 254 9.31 14.26 27.88
C THR A 254 9.26 14.81 26.44
N GLU A 255 9.31 16.14 26.28
CA GLU A 255 9.37 16.75 24.94
C GLU A 255 10.57 16.25 24.13
N GLU A 256 11.74 16.07 24.75
CA GLU A 256 12.92 15.50 24.10
C GLU A 256 12.66 14.08 23.56
N GLU A 257 12.04 13.21 24.36
CA GLU A 257 11.65 11.86 23.95
C GLU A 257 10.61 11.85 22.81
N LEU A 258 9.71 12.83 22.79
CA LEU A 258 8.70 13.00 21.74
C LEU A 258 9.28 13.61 20.45
N THR A 259 10.32 14.45 20.53
CA THR A 259 10.99 14.97 19.33
C THR A 259 11.67 13.86 18.53
N ALA A 260 12.13 12.79 19.18
CA ALA A 260 12.67 11.61 18.50
C ALA A 260 11.63 10.88 17.63
N LEU A 261 10.33 11.00 17.94
CA LEU A 261 9.22 10.46 17.14
C LEU A 261 8.87 11.34 15.91
N ASN A 262 9.43 12.53 15.78
CA ASN A 262 9.09 13.47 14.70
C ASN A 262 9.95 13.31 13.43
N SER A 263 10.53 12.13 13.16
CA SER A 263 11.35 11.92 11.96
C SER A 263 10.59 12.13 10.65
N LEU A 264 9.26 12.07 10.67
CA LEU A 264 8.40 12.43 9.54
C LEU A 264 7.99 13.90 9.64
N GLN A 265 8.41 14.71 8.66
CA GLN A 265 7.93 16.08 8.46
C GLN A 265 6.46 16.08 7.99
N ILE A 266 5.53 15.64 8.84
CA ILE A 266 4.09 15.78 8.65
C ILE A 266 3.73 17.23 9.02
N SER A 267 4.25 18.18 8.24
CA SER A 267 4.42 19.59 8.62
C SER A 267 3.31 20.53 8.15
N ASN A 268 2.23 19.99 7.58
CA ASN A 268 1.24 20.78 6.84
C ASN A 268 -0.16 20.84 7.46
N TYR A 269 -0.32 20.53 8.75
CA TYR A 269 -1.63 20.62 9.43
C TYR A 269 -1.58 21.54 10.65
N ASP A 270 -2.59 22.42 10.75
CA ASP A 270 -2.78 23.39 11.83
C ASP A 270 -3.21 22.77 13.17
N PHE A 271 -3.20 21.44 13.30
CA PHE A 271 -3.67 20.72 14.48
C PHE A 271 -2.63 19.74 15.03
N PRO A 272 -2.54 19.59 16.37
CA PRO A 272 -1.59 18.68 16.98
C PRO A 272 -2.05 17.22 16.83
N LEU A 273 -1.17 16.37 16.28
CA LEU A 273 -1.36 14.92 16.27
C LEU A 273 -0.89 14.30 17.58
N LEU A 274 -1.67 13.36 18.11
CA LEU A 274 -1.32 12.59 19.29
C LEU A 274 -0.06 11.74 19.02
N PRO A 275 0.85 11.58 19.99
CA PRO A 275 2.05 10.76 19.81
C PRO A 275 1.78 9.33 19.34
N PHE A 276 0.72 8.70 19.86
CA PHE A 276 0.31 7.36 19.44
C PHE A 276 -0.09 7.31 17.95
N ASP A 277 -0.81 8.32 17.47
CA ASP A 277 -1.21 8.42 16.07
C ASP A 277 0.01 8.63 15.14
N ARG A 278 1.09 9.26 15.63
CA ARG A 278 2.34 9.39 14.87
C ARG A 278 2.99 8.04 14.58
N LEU A 279 2.88 7.06 15.49
CA LEU A 279 3.37 5.70 15.26
C LEU A 279 2.63 5.02 14.10
N TRP A 280 1.29 5.13 14.10
CA TRP A 280 0.45 4.61 13.01
C TRP A 280 0.77 5.29 11.67
N LEU A 281 0.86 6.62 11.67
CA LEU A 281 1.20 7.38 10.47
C LEU A 281 2.59 7.00 9.95
N SER A 282 3.56 6.79 10.83
CA SER A 282 4.88 6.29 10.42
C SER A 282 4.79 4.93 9.74
N LEU A 283 4.06 4.00 10.34
CA LEU A 283 3.85 2.68 9.77
C LEU A 283 3.17 2.73 8.40
N PHE A 284 2.13 3.53 8.24
CA PHE A 284 1.42 3.69 6.98
C PHE A 284 2.26 4.36 5.90
N CYS A 285 3.03 5.40 6.25
CA CYS A 285 3.95 6.06 5.32
C CYS A 285 5.03 5.08 4.83
N ARG A 286 5.65 4.31 5.74
CA ARG A 286 6.67 3.31 5.38
C ARG A 286 6.13 2.20 4.51
N LEU A 287 4.93 1.68 4.80
CA LEU A 287 4.26 0.72 3.91
C LEU A 287 3.93 1.35 2.55
N GLY A 288 3.50 2.62 2.53
CA GLY A 288 3.26 3.39 1.30
C GLY A 288 4.51 3.55 0.43
N ASP A 289 5.67 3.80 1.03
CA ASP A 289 6.94 3.86 0.31
C ASP A 289 7.31 2.50 -0.32
N LEU A 290 7.09 1.40 0.40
CA LEU A 290 7.31 0.04 -0.12
C LEU A 290 6.31 -0.35 -1.22
N CYS A 291 5.13 0.28 -1.29
CA CYS A 291 4.17 0.06 -2.37
C CYS A 291 4.66 0.56 -3.74
N VAL A 292 5.73 1.34 -3.79
CA VAL A 292 6.35 1.83 -5.03
C VAL A 292 7.78 1.29 -5.23
N ASP A 293 8.16 0.23 -4.51
CA ASP A 293 9.43 -0.48 -4.69
C ASP A 293 9.62 -0.97 -6.14
N SER A 294 10.86 -1.05 -6.61
CA SER A 294 11.18 -1.53 -7.97
C SER A 294 10.67 -2.96 -8.23
N ARG A 295 10.62 -3.80 -7.19
CA ARG A 295 10.30 -5.23 -7.26
C ARG A 295 8.80 -5.48 -7.06
N PRO A 296 8.11 -6.13 -8.02
CA PRO A 296 6.66 -6.36 -7.93
C PRO A 296 6.20 -7.15 -6.70
N ALA A 297 7.01 -8.12 -6.25
CA ALA A 297 6.67 -8.93 -5.08
C ALA A 297 6.60 -8.09 -3.79
N VAL A 298 7.53 -7.14 -3.62
CA VAL A 298 7.55 -6.22 -2.47
C VAL A 298 6.37 -5.26 -2.53
N ARG A 299 6.12 -4.64 -3.70
CA ARG A 299 4.94 -3.76 -3.88
C ARG A 299 3.63 -4.46 -3.52
N LYS A 300 3.44 -5.69 -4.02
CA LYS A 300 2.25 -6.49 -3.73
C LYS A 300 2.12 -6.78 -2.24
N SER A 301 3.19 -7.26 -1.61
CA SER A 301 3.16 -7.57 -0.17
C SER A 301 2.89 -6.33 0.67
N ALA A 302 3.58 -5.22 0.40
CA ALA A 302 3.41 -3.96 1.12
C ALA A 302 2.00 -3.38 0.95
N GLY A 303 1.47 -3.37 -0.28
CA GLY A 303 0.11 -2.90 -0.54
C GLY A 303 -0.94 -3.74 0.15
N GLN A 304 -0.81 -5.07 0.12
CA GLN A 304 -1.69 -5.98 0.86
C GLN A 304 -1.62 -5.72 2.36
N THR A 305 -0.43 -5.60 2.94
CA THR A 305 -0.25 -5.28 4.36
C THR A 305 -0.88 -3.92 4.69
N LEU A 306 -0.59 -2.85 3.95
CA LEU A 306 -1.13 -1.50 4.18
C LEU A 306 -2.65 -1.49 4.27
N PHE A 307 -3.34 -2.01 3.25
CA PHE A 307 -4.80 -1.99 3.22
C PHE A 307 -5.42 -2.95 4.23
N SER A 308 -4.75 -4.06 4.54
CA SER A 308 -5.21 -4.98 5.59
C SER A 308 -5.09 -4.34 6.97
N THR A 309 -3.99 -3.63 7.24
CA THR A 309 -3.77 -2.92 8.51
C THR A 309 -4.78 -1.78 8.68
N LEU A 310 -5.01 -0.97 7.65
CA LEU A 310 -6.05 0.07 7.68
C LEU A 310 -7.45 -0.51 7.86
N GLY A 311 -7.75 -1.64 7.22
CA GLY A 311 -9.03 -2.34 7.36
C GLY A 311 -9.25 -2.88 8.77
N ALA A 312 -8.25 -3.60 9.32
CA ALA A 312 -8.33 -4.25 10.62
C ALA A 312 -8.28 -3.24 11.79
N HIS A 313 -7.31 -2.32 11.75
CA HIS A 313 -6.95 -1.49 12.91
C HIS A 313 -7.42 -0.04 12.81
N GLY A 314 -8.01 0.36 11.67
CA GLY A 314 -8.46 1.74 11.42
C GLY A 314 -9.54 2.27 12.37
N SER A 315 -10.15 1.42 13.21
CA SER A 315 -11.09 1.87 14.25
C SER A 315 -10.43 2.65 15.39
N LEU A 316 -9.12 2.51 15.58
CA LEU A 316 -8.36 3.25 16.60
C LEU A 316 -8.01 4.68 16.16
N LEU A 317 -8.09 4.97 14.86
CA LEU A 317 -7.65 6.25 14.32
C LEU A 317 -8.67 7.34 14.63
N GLN A 318 -8.17 8.45 15.18
CA GLN A 318 -8.96 9.66 15.40
C GLN A 318 -9.36 10.32 14.07
N GLN A 319 -10.35 11.19 14.14
CA GLN A 319 -10.85 11.93 12.97
C GLN A 319 -9.74 12.74 12.28
N THR A 320 -8.92 13.48 13.04
CA THR A 320 -7.77 14.22 12.52
C THR A 320 -6.74 13.31 11.87
N THR A 321 -6.51 12.14 12.44
CA THR A 321 -5.56 11.15 11.93
C THR A 321 -6.06 10.51 10.63
N TRP A 322 -7.36 10.23 10.51
CA TRP A 322 -7.98 9.83 9.24
C TRP A 322 -7.79 10.88 8.14
N GLN A 323 -7.93 12.17 8.48
CA GLN A 323 -7.65 13.25 7.54
C GLN A 323 -6.21 13.17 7.02
N VAL A 324 -5.23 13.00 7.91
CA VAL A 324 -3.82 12.85 7.51
C VAL A 324 -3.60 11.57 6.69
N VAL A 325 -4.21 10.44 7.05
CA VAL A 325 -4.11 9.19 6.27
C VAL A 325 -4.59 9.37 4.84
N LEU A 326 -5.73 10.03 4.62
CA LEU A 326 -6.24 10.28 3.28
C LEU A 326 -5.25 11.10 2.44
N TRP A 327 -4.79 12.22 3.00
CA TRP A 327 -4.08 13.26 2.24
C TRP A 327 -2.56 13.09 2.21
N GLN A 328 -1.96 12.37 3.16
CA GLN A 328 -0.50 12.15 3.24
C GLN A 328 -0.11 10.70 2.88
N VAL A 329 -1.04 9.75 2.94
CA VAL A 329 -0.76 8.35 2.62
C VAL A 329 -1.52 7.90 1.37
N LEU A 330 -2.85 7.87 1.41
CA LEU A 330 -3.64 7.17 0.37
C LEU A 330 -3.66 7.90 -0.98
N PHE A 331 -3.98 9.19 -1.01
CA PHE A 331 -3.99 9.95 -2.27
C PHE A 331 -2.59 10.13 -2.87
N PRO A 332 -1.54 10.49 -2.09
CA PRO A 332 -0.18 10.52 -2.62
C PRO A 332 0.28 9.16 -3.17
N LEU A 333 -0.11 8.06 -2.53
CA LEU A 333 0.19 6.71 -3.04
C LEU A 333 -0.50 6.46 -4.39
N LEU A 334 -1.79 6.79 -4.53
CA LEU A 334 -2.51 6.68 -5.81
C LEU A 334 -1.82 7.49 -6.91
N ASP A 335 -1.40 8.72 -6.61
CA ASP A 335 -0.68 9.58 -7.54
C ASP A 335 0.68 9.01 -7.95
N ARG A 336 1.49 8.56 -7.00
CA ARG A 336 2.81 7.96 -7.27
C ARG A 336 2.67 6.71 -8.14
N VAL A 337 1.73 5.81 -7.82
CA VAL A 337 1.49 4.59 -8.59
C VAL A 337 0.97 4.91 -9.99
N ARG A 338 0.04 5.87 -10.12
CA ARG A 338 -0.45 6.34 -11.43
C ARG A 338 0.68 6.87 -12.31
N SER A 339 1.56 7.71 -11.74
CA SER A 339 2.72 8.27 -12.44
C SER A 339 3.67 7.18 -12.91
N LEU A 340 4.08 6.28 -12.00
CA LEU A 340 5.04 5.21 -12.30
C LEU A 340 4.50 4.20 -13.33
N SER A 341 3.21 3.87 -13.22
CA SER A 341 2.49 3.04 -14.20
C SER A 341 2.45 3.68 -15.59
N GLY A 342 2.20 5.00 -15.67
CA GLY A 342 2.17 5.75 -16.93
C GLY A 342 3.54 5.84 -17.63
N THR A 343 4.64 5.80 -16.87
CA THR A 343 6.01 5.86 -17.40
C THR A 343 6.66 4.48 -17.62
N ALA A 344 5.99 3.40 -17.24
CA ALA A 344 6.56 2.05 -17.28
C ALA A 344 6.77 1.54 -18.72
N SER A 345 7.91 0.88 -18.97
CA SER A 345 8.22 0.35 -20.31
C SER A 345 7.23 -0.74 -20.74
N THR A 346 6.89 -0.69 -22.04
CA THR A 346 6.11 -1.71 -22.75
C THR A 346 6.98 -2.83 -23.31
N ASP A 347 8.31 -2.73 -23.19
CA ASP A 347 9.25 -3.72 -23.67
C ASP A 347 9.09 -5.04 -22.90
N LYS A 348 9.18 -6.15 -23.64
CA LYS A 348 9.23 -7.47 -23.02
C LYS A 348 10.57 -7.61 -22.30
N ILE A 349 10.54 -7.98 -21.02
CA ILE A 349 11.71 -8.29 -20.22
C ILE A 349 12.29 -9.59 -20.81
N THR A 350 13.28 -9.47 -21.70
CA THR A 350 13.95 -10.61 -22.35
C THR A 350 15.11 -11.18 -21.54
N ASP A 351 15.66 -10.40 -20.61
CA ASP A 351 16.91 -10.73 -19.94
C ASP A 351 16.77 -10.71 -18.41
N MET A 352 16.44 -11.87 -17.85
CA MET A 352 17.03 -12.32 -16.59
C MET A 352 17.45 -13.78 -16.77
N GLY A 353 18.75 -13.99 -16.98
CA GLY A 353 19.34 -15.31 -17.05
C GLY A 353 19.10 -16.08 -15.76
N GLY A 354 18.37 -17.20 -15.87
CA GLY A 354 18.21 -18.19 -14.81
C GLY A 354 16.75 -18.50 -14.50
N ASN A 355 16.28 -19.68 -14.93
CA ASN A 355 15.21 -20.57 -14.40
C ASN A 355 13.93 -20.00 -13.74
N ILE A 356 13.63 -18.71 -13.83
CA ILE A 356 12.37 -18.16 -13.39
C ILE A 356 11.41 -18.30 -14.57
N LEU A 357 10.44 -19.23 -14.45
CA LEU A 357 9.28 -19.27 -15.32
C LEU A 357 8.52 -17.95 -15.20
N ILE A 358 8.86 -16.99 -16.07
CA ILE A 358 8.06 -15.79 -16.26
C ILE A 358 6.75 -16.25 -16.89
N HIS A 359 5.69 -16.31 -16.08
CA HIS A 359 4.32 -16.53 -16.59
C HIS A 359 4.08 -15.54 -17.73
N HIS A 360 3.79 -16.04 -18.94
CA HIS A 360 3.63 -15.25 -20.18
C HIS A 360 2.67 -14.05 -20.07
N SER A 361 1.87 -13.95 -19.00
CA SER A 361 1.00 -12.81 -18.70
C SER A 361 1.74 -11.58 -18.14
N ARG A 362 2.97 -11.67 -17.61
CA ARG A 362 3.63 -10.61 -16.82
C ARG A 362 4.96 -10.09 -17.39
N ASN A 363 5.09 -10.17 -18.71
CA ASN A 363 6.39 -10.04 -19.36
C ASN A 363 6.85 -8.59 -19.57
N THR A 364 6.11 -7.56 -19.14
CA THR A 364 6.49 -6.15 -19.29
C THR A 364 6.38 -5.42 -17.96
N ALA A 365 7.21 -4.39 -17.76
CA ALA A 365 7.15 -3.54 -16.58
C ALA A 365 5.76 -2.88 -16.45
N GLN A 366 5.16 -2.47 -17.56
CA GLN A 366 3.82 -1.90 -17.60
C GLN A 366 2.75 -2.84 -17.01
N LYS A 367 2.78 -4.13 -17.31
CA LYS A 367 1.80 -5.08 -16.76
C LYS A 367 1.97 -5.27 -15.25
N GLN A 368 3.20 -5.28 -14.76
CA GLN A 368 3.47 -5.39 -13.32
C GLN A 368 3.04 -4.12 -12.55
N TRP A 369 3.16 -2.95 -13.18
CA TRP A 369 2.62 -1.70 -12.61
C TRP A 369 1.10 -1.61 -12.70
N ALA A 370 0.48 -2.16 -13.74
CA ALA A 370 -0.97 -2.29 -13.84
C ALA A 370 -1.54 -3.10 -12.66
N GLU A 371 -0.91 -4.21 -12.29
CA GLU A 371 -1.31 -4.98 -11.10
C GLU A 371 -1.20 -4.16 -9.81
N THR A 372 -0.17 -3.32 -9.69
CA THR A 372 0.01 -2.43 -8.53
C THR A 372 -1.07 -1.35 -8.52
N GLN A 373 -1.38 -0.74 -9.66
CA GLN A 373 -2.44 0.26 -9.81
C GLN A 373 -3.82 -0.32 -9.44
N VAL A 374 -4.12 -1.53 -9.89
CA VAL A 374 -5.33 -2.29 -9.52
C VAL A 374 -5.39 -2.51 -8.02
N LEU A 375 -4.32 -3.03 -7.41
CA LEU A 375 -4.24 -3.29 -5.97
C LEU A 375 -4.47 -2.02 -5.15
N THR A 376 -3.81 -0.92 -5.51
CA THR A 376 -3.89 0.35 -4.80
C THR A 376 -5.25 1.00 -4.93
N LEU A 377 -5.82 1.08 -6.14
CA LEU A 377 -7.14 1.68 -6.35
C LEU A 377 -8.24 0.90 -5.62
N SER A 378 -8.23 -0.43 -5.74
CA SER A 378 -9.20 -1.28 -5.04
C SER A 378 -9.00 -1.26 -3.53
N GLY A 379 -7.77 -1.16 -3.04
CA GLY A 379 -7.48 -0.97 -1.63
C GLY A 379 -8.10 0.31 -1.09
N VAL A 380 -7.87 1.46 -1.74
CA VAL A 380 -8.44 2.75 -1.31
C VAL A 380 -9.96 2.74 -1.41
N ALA A 381 -10.54 2.23 -2.50
CA ALA A 381 -11.99 2.09 -2.66
C ALA A 381 -12.62 1.27 -1.52
N ARG A 382 -11.97 0.16 -1.14
CA ARG A 382 -12.41 -0.67 -0.01
C ARG A 382 -12.35 0.06 1.31
N ILE A 383 -11.31 0.87 1.56
CA ILE A 383 -11.24 1.69 2.78
C ILE A 383 -12.39 2.71 2.81
N PHE A 384 -12.67 3.37 1.68
CA PHE A 384 -13.82 4.29 1.58
C PHE A 384 -15.17 3.61 1.82
N HIS A 385 -15.31 2.36 1.38
CA HIS A 385 -16.51 1.56 1.62
C HIS A 385 -16.61 1.10 3.08
N THR A 386 -15.55 0.48 3.62
CA THR A 386 -15.56 -0.18 4.94
C THR A 386 -15.43 0.78 6.13
N LYS A 387 -14.80 1.94 5.94
CA LYS A 387 -14.60 2.98 6.97
C LYS A 387 -15.44 4.24 6.72
N ARG A 388 -16.49 4.13 5.91
CA ARG A 388 -17.33 5.25 5.47
C ARG A 388 -17.82 6.11 6.62
N ASP A 389 -18.33 5.49 7.69
CA ASP A 389 -18.89 6.20 8.84
C ASP A 389 -17.86 7.12 9.49
N ALA A 390 -16.62 6.67 9.64
CA ALA A 390 -15.53 7.49 10.16
C ALA A 390 -15.16 8.61 9.18
N LEU A 391 -15.04 8.30 7.89
CA LEU A 391 -14.64 9.26 6.87
C LEU A 391 -15.69 10.34 6.63
N GLN A 392 -16.99 10.03 6.72
CA GLN A 392 -18.08 11.01 6.53
C GLN A 392 -18.11 12.07 7.62
N THR A 393 -17.53 11.82 8.79
CA THR A 393 -17.39 12.85 9.83
C THR A 393 -16.39 13.94 9.45
N LEU A 394 -15.48 13.68 8.51
CA LEU A 394 -14.48 14.64 8.07
C LEU A 394 -15.12 15.82 7.34
N GLY A 395 -14.77 17.05 7.73
CA GLY A 395 -15.32 18.26 7.11
C GLY A 395 -14.99 18.39 5.62
N ASP A 396 -13.88 17.79 5.18
CA ASP A 396 -13.41 17.75 3.79
C ASP A 396 -13.75 16.44 3.06
N PHE A 397 -14.63 15.60 3.62
CA PHE A 397 -15.07 14.35 2.98
C PHE A 397 -15.58 14.54 1.53
N PRO A 398 -16.36 15.58 1.18
CA PRO A 398 -16.79 15.78 -0.21
C PRO A 398 -15.62 15.99 -1.19
N ARG A 399 -14.54 16.62 -0.73
CA ARG A 399 -13.31 16.80 -1.52
C ARG A 399 -12.60 15.47 -1.70
N ALA A 400 -12.47 14.67 -0.64
CA ALA A 400 -11.88 13.34 -0.69
C ALA A 400 -12.67 12.40 -1.61
N TRP A 401 -14.01 12.43 -1.53
CA TRP A 401 -14.91 11.68 -2.40
C TRP A 401 -14.74 12.06 -3.88
N ALA A 402 -14.73 13.36 -4.19
CA ALA A 402 -14.52 13.85 -5.56
C ALA A 402 -13.15 13.41 -6.12
N LEU A 403 -12.10 13.48 -5.31
CA LEU A 403 -10.75 13.06 -5.71
C LEU A 403 -10.66 11.55 -5.97
N LEU A 404 -11.28 10.72 -5.12
CA LEU A 404 -11.37 9.27 -5.38
C LEU A 404 -12.09 8.98 -6.69
N LEU A 405 -13.21 9.66 -6.96
CA LEU A 405 -13.94 9.52 -8.21
C LEU A 405 -13.11 9.92 -9.43
N GLU A 406 -12.26 10.95 -9.31
CA GLU A 406 -11.32 11.35 -10.37
C GLU A 406 -10.30 10.24 -10.67
N PHE A 407 -9.74 9.59 -9.64
CA PHE A 407 -8.85 8.44 -9.83
C PHE A 407 -9.55 7.25 -10.48
N ILE A 408 -10.83 7.00 -10.12
CA ILE A 408 -11.66 5.97 -10.73
C ILE A 408 -11.93 6.30 -12.20
N GLU A 409 -12.34 7.53 -12.52
CA GLU A 409 -12.58 8.00 -13.89
C GLU A 409 -11.33 7.84 -14.75
N SER A 410 -10.20 8.36 -14.27
CA SER A 410 -8.92 8.27 -14.97
C SER A 410 -8.48 6.81 -15.21
N SER A 411 -8.70 5.94 -14.23
CA SER A 411 -8.33 4.51 -14.35
C SER A 411 -9.30 3.74 -15.25
N ALA A 412 -10.60 4.05 -15.20
CA ALA A 412 -11.64 3.46 -16.07
C ALA A 412 -11.45 3.84 -17.54
N LEU A 413 -10.86 5.01 -17.82
CA LEU A 413 -10.50 5.47 -19.16
C LEU A 413 -9.09 5.05 -19.60
N SER A 414 -8.40 4.23 -18.81
CA SER A 414 -7.12 3.64 -19.18
C SER A 414 -7.27 2.65 -20.34
N LYS A 415 -6.27 2.62 -21.23
CA LYS A 415 -6.19 1.62 -22.32
C LYS A 415 -5.87 0.21 -21.81
N ASN A 416 -5.44 0.06 -20.56
CA ASN A 416 -5.19 -1.25 -19.97
C ASN A 416 -6.51 -1.85 -19.45
N ASN A 417 -6.91 -2.97 -20.05
CA ASN A 417 -8.18 -3.65 -19.73
C ASN A 417 -8.29 -4.11 -18.27
N GLU A 418 -7.19 -4.51 -17.62
CA GLU A 418 -7.21 -4.94 -16.23
C GLU A 418 -7.45 -3.74 -15.30
N VAL A 419 -6.75 -2.63 -15.56
CA VAL A 419 -6.90 -1.37 -14.80
C VAL A 419 -8.30 -0.81 -14.98
N SER A 420 -8.78 -0.70 -16.23
CA SER A 420 -10.08 -0.09 -16.51
C SER A 420 -11.24 -0.91 -15.94
N PHE A 421 -11.19 -2.24 -16.05
CA PHE A 421 -12.19 -3.12 -15.46
C PHE A 421 -12.17 -3.09 -13.93
N SER A 422 -10.98 -3.06 -13.31
CA SER A 422 -10.87 -2.94 -11.87
C SER A 422 -11.39 -1.61 -11.35
N ALA A 423 -11.21 -0.51 -12.09
CA ALA A 423 -11.75 0.79 -11.73
C ALA A 423 -13.29 0.77 -11.66
N LEU A 424 -13.97 0.09 -12.59
CA LEU A 424 -15.43 -0.09 -12.53
C LEU A 424 -15.88 -0.92 -11.33
N LYS A 425 -15.12 -1.97 -10.97
CA LYS A 425 -15.39 -2.75 -9.74
C LYS A 425 -15.23 -1.90 -8.48
N SER A 426 -14.14 -1.13 -8.41
CA SER A 426 -13.91 -0.18 -7.33
C SER A 426 -15.01 0.88 -7.26
N PHE A 427 -15.52 1.34 -8.40
CA PHE A 427 -16.67 2.23 -8.44
C PHE A 427 -17.92 1.56 -7.88
N GLN A 428 -18.24 0.35 -8.32
CA GLN A 428 -19.39 -0.41 -7.81
C GLN A 428 -19.30 -0.65 -6.29
N GLU A 429 -18.10 -0.95 -5.77
CA GLU A 429 -17.85 -1.18 -4.34
C GLU A 429 -18.17 0.06 -3.49
N ILE A 430 -17.72 1.26 -3.90
CA ILE A 430 -17.97 2.49 -3.13
C ILE A 430 -19.43 2.97 -3.21
N LEU A 431 -20.18 2.50 -4.21
CA LEU A 431 -21.60 2.81 -4.41
C LEU A 431 -22.52 1.84 -3.67
N ASN A 432 -22.09 0.61 -3.45
CA ASN A 432 -22.87 -0.41 -2.75
C ASN A 432 -22.90 -0.09 -1.26
N ILE A 433 -23.74 0.86 -0.87
CA ILE A 433 -24.09 1.08 0.53
C ILE A 433 -25.10 0.01 0.88
N SER A 434 -24.63 -1.11 1.45
CA SER A 434 -25.49 -1.91 2.31
C SER A 434 -26.14 -0.91 3.27
N ARG A 435 -27.47 -0.76 3.24
CA ARG A 435 -28.19 -0.12 4.34
C ARG A 435 -27.88 -0.95 5.58
N PHE A 436 -26.76 -0.67 6.24
CA PHE A 436 -26.43 -1.17 7.55
C PHE A 436 -27.44 -0.54 8.49
N GLN A 437 -28.59 -1.20 8.58
CA GLN A 437 -29.70 -0.99 9.51
C GLN A 437 -30.31 0.44 9.40
N ASP A 438 -31.55 0.63 9.00
CA ASP A 438 -32.75 0.27 9.79
C ASP A 438 -32.49 -0.05 11.27
N VAL A 439 -31.50 0.59 11.91
CA VAL A 439 -31.62 0.91 13.32
C VAL A 439 -32.64 2.01 13.29
N LYS A 440 -33.86 1.69 13.71
CA LYS A 440 -34.74 2.63 14.38
C LYS A 440 -33.93 3.30 15.49
N VAL A 441 -33.08 4.26 15.15
CA VAL A 441 -32.52 5.18 16.10
C VAL A 441 -33.67 6.13 16.38
N SER A 442 -34.45 5.80 17.40
CA SER A 442 -35.40 6.68 18.07
C SER A 442 -34.71 7.89 18.72
N LYS A 443 -33.63 8.42 18.13
CA LYS A 443 -32.95 9.69 18.44
C LYS A 443 -32.93 10.64 17.24
N ALA A 444 -33.76 10.41 16.21
CA ALA A 444 -33.93 11.33 15.08
C ALA A 444 -34.53 12.69 15.47
N ASP A 445 -34.97 12.87 16.72
CA ASP A 445 -35.61 14.09 17.22
C ASP A 445 -34.66 15.06 17.95
N LEU A 446 -33.35 14.80 18.00
CA LEU A 446 -32.38 15.65 18.73
C LEU A 446 -31.41 16.46 17.84
N VAL A 447 -31.48 16.32 16.51
CA VAL A 447 -30.62 17.09 15.59
C VAL A 447 -31.38 18.33 15.07
N PRO A 448 -30.81 19.56 15.21
CA PRO A 448 -31.44 20.78 14.73
C PRO A 448 -31.81 20.71 13.23
N PRO A 449 -32.93 21.32 12.79
CA PRO A 449 -33.39 21.25 11.41
C PRO A 449 -32.36 21.73 10.38
N ILE A 450 -31.58 22.76 10.74
CA ILE A 450 -30.52 23.34 9.89
C ILE A 450 -29.43 22.31 9.58
N THR A 451 -29.08 21.45 10.54
CA THR A 451 -28.05 20.42 10.36
C THR A 451 -28.54 19.28 9.46
N LYS A 452 -29.84 18.96 9.49
CA LYS A 452 -30.44 17.96 8.59
C LYS A 452 -30.41 18.43 7.13
N GLU A 453 -30.75 19.69 6.87
CA GLU A 453 -30.71 20.26 5.51
C GLU A 453 -29.28 20.28 4.93
N LEU A 454 -28.29 20.67 5.74
CA LEU A 454 -26.87 20.67 5.33
C LEU A 454 -26.35 19.26 5.02
N LEU A 455 -26.73 18.25 5.81
CA LEU A 455 -26.37 16.85 5.58
C LEU A 455 -27.00 16.33 4.28
N HIS A 456 -28.29 16.61 4.05
CA HIS A 456 -28.98 16.22 2.81
C HIS A 456 -28.43 16.92 1.55
N GLN A 457 -28.02 18.19 1.66
CA GLN A 457 -27.38 18.91 0.55
C GLN A 457 -25.99 18.35 0.23
N SER A 458 -25.20 18.03 1.26
CA SER A 458 -23.89 17.38 1.09
C SER A 458 -24.04 16.03 0.37
N ASP A 459 -24.94 15.17 0.84
CA ASP A 459 -25.22 13.88 0.21
C ASP A 459 -25.67 14.04 -1.26
N THR A 460 -26.52 15.03 -1.54
CA THR A 460 -26.97 15.31 -2.92
C THR A 460 -25.79 15.64 -3.84
N ALA A 461 -24.84 16.45 -3.38
CA ALA A 461 -23.64 16.79 -4.14
C ALA A 461 -22.74 15.57 -4.40
N LEU A 462 -22.54 14.71 -3.40
CA LEU A 462 -21.74 13.48 -3.53
C LEU A 462 -22.25 12.57 -4.64
N TRP A 463 -23.56 12.31 -4.65
CA TRP A 463 -24.20 11.43 -5.64
C TRP A 463 -24.31 12.08 -7.01
N SER A 464 -24.37 13.42 -7.08
CA SER A 464 -24.32 14.15 -8.34
C SER A 464 -22.93 14.06 -8.99
N ALA A 465 -21.86 14.11 -8.18
CA ALA A 465 -20.51 13.88 -8.65
C ALA A 465 -20.32 12.45 -9.18
N ALA A 466 -20.81 11.45 -8.45
CA ALA A 466 -20.77 10.05 -8.89
C ALA A 466 -21.56 9.83 -10.20
N TRP A 467 -22.77 10.39 -10.32
CA TRP A 467 -23.56 10.35 -11.55
C TRP A 467 -22.82 10.96 -12.74
N LYS A 468 -22.19 12.12 -12.54
CA LYS A 468 -21.39 12.80 -13.57
C LYS A 468 -20.22 11.93 -14.03
N VAL A 469 -19.49 11.33 -13.09
CA VAL A 469 -18.33 10.45 -13.38
C VAL A 469 -18.77 9.20 -14.13
N TRP A 470 -19.87 8.55 -13.72
CA TRP A 470 -20.41 7.40 -14.46
C TRP A 470 -20.81 7.77 -15.90
N TYR A 471 -21.50 8.90 -16.06
CA TYR A 471 -21.88 9.39 -17.39
C TYR A 471 -20.66 9.68 -18.26
N ASN A 472 -19.65 10.37 -17.71
CA ASN A 472 -18.40 10.67 -18.41
C ASN A 472 -17.68 9.38 -18.83
N ILE A 473 -17.49 8.43 -17.92
CA ILE A 473 -16.89 7.13 -18.25
C ILE A 473 -17.68 6.47 -19.38
N GLY A 474 -19.01 6.44 -19.29
CA GLY A 474 -19.86 5.80 -20.28
C GLY A 474 -19.79 6.45 -21.65
N VAL A 475 -19.71 7.78 -21.74
CA VAL A 475 -19.55 8.48 -23.02
C VAL A 475 -18.14 8.36 -23.57
N GLU A 476 -17.11 8.66 -22.76
CA GLU A 476 -15.72 8.70 -23.22
C GLU A 476 -15.17 7.32 -23.58
N SER A 477 -15.46 6.28 -22.78
CA SER A 477 -14.96 4.93 -23.05
C SER A 477 -15.59 4.30 -24.30
N THR A 478 -16.81 4.70 -24.66
CA THR A 478 -17.53 4.15 -25.81
C THR A 478 -17.37 4.98 -27.08
N LYS A 479 -16.59 6.07 -27.06
CA LYS A 479 -16.36 6.88 -28.27
C LYS A 479 -15.71 6.03 -29.37
N PRO A 480 -16.24 6.07 -30.61
CA PRO A 480 -15.63 5.35 -31.71
C PRO A 480 -14.24 5.96 -32.02
N PRO A 481 -13.26 5.13 -32.43
CA PRO A 481 -11.95 5.61 -32.84
C PRO A 481 -12.07 6.65 -33.98
N PRO A 482 -11.24 7.71 -33.98
CA PRO A 482 -11.19 8.68 -35.08
C PRO A 482 -10.89 8.01 -36.42
N GLU A 483 -11.56 8.46 -37.49
CA GLU A 483 -11.43 7.95 -38.87
C GLU A 483 -9.97 7.84 -39.32
N ARG A 484 -9.15 8.86 -39.05
CA ARG A 484 -7.71 8.86 -39.38
C ARG A 484 -6.94 7.67 -38.76
N ILE A 485 -7.30 7.25 -37.55
CA ILE A 485 -6.65 6.13 -36.86
C ILE A 485 -7.13 4.81 -37.45
N ILE A 486 -8.43 4.72 -37.79
CA ILE A 486 -9.01 3.57 -38.49
C ILE A 486 -8.33 3.35 -39.84
N ASP A 487 -8.17 4.42 -40.63
CA ASP A 487 -7.47 4.36 -41.92
C ASP A 487 -6.00 3.94 -41.76
N THR A 488 -5.33 4.46 -40.73
CA THR A 488 -3.94 4.10 -40.43
C THR A 488 -3.80 2.63 -40.02
N ALA A 489 -4.71 2.13 -39.18
CA ALA A 489 -4.73 0.73 -38.74
C ALA A 489 -4.95 -0.21 -39.93
N HIS A 490 -5.88 0.14 -40.84
CA HIS A 490 -6.11 -0.62 -42.06
C HIS A 490 -4.91 -0.57 -43.02
N ALA A 491 -4.31 0.60 -43.23
CA ALA A 491 -3.16 0.77 -44.12
C ALA A 491 -1.93 -0.01 -43.63
N LYS A 492 -1.71 -0.07 -42.32
CA LYS A 492 -0.59 -0.80 -41.70
C LYS A 492 -0.89 -2.26 -41.35
N ASN A 493 -2.15 -2.68 -41.51
CA ASN A 493 -2.66 -3.97 -41.01
C ASN A 493 -2.35 -4.19 -39.52
N ASP A 494 -2.36 -3.10 -38.74
CA ASP A 494 -2.04 -3.09 -37.30
C ASP A 494 -3.24 -2.56 -36.52
N TYR A 495 -4.12 -3.49 -36.13
CA TYR A 495 -5.34 -3.20 -35.39
C TYR A 495 -5.10 -2.97 -33.89
N SER A 496 -3.88 -3.15 -33.39
CA SER A 496 -3.52 -2.83 -32.00
C SER A 496 -3.60 -1.32 -31.71
N LEU A 497 -3.60 -0.49 -32.75
CA LEU A 497 -3.78 0.95 -32.69
C LEU A 497 -5.21 1.37 -32.30
N LEU A 498 -6.19 0.46 -32.45
CA LEU A 498 -7.59 0.71 -32.11
C LEU A 498 -7.88 0.19 -30.70
N TYR A 499 -8.22 1.10 -29.80
CA TYR A 499 -8.77 0.71 -28.50
C TYR A 499 -10.28 0.60 -28.59
N ILE A 500 -10.81 -0.59 -28.28
CA ILE A 500 -12.25 -0.84 -28.16
C ILE A 500 -12.47 -1.53 -26.80
N PRO A 501 -13.40 -1.04 -25.97
CA PRO A 501 -13.67 -1.64 -24.67
C PRO A 501 -14.12 -3.10 -24.77
N ALA A 502 -13.64 -3.93 -23.83
CA ALA A 502 -14.10 -5.31 -23.73
C ALA A 502 -15.57 -5.40 -23.28
N GLN A 503 -16.28 -6.45 -23.71
CA GLN A 503 -17.68 -6.67 -23.34
C GLN A 503 -17.90 -6.77 -21.81
N GLN A 504 -16.93 -7.33 -21.08
CA GLN A 504 -16.98 -7.40 -19.61
C GLN A 504 -16.92 -6.01 -18.97
N PHE A 505 -16.12 -5.09 -19.52
CA PHE A 505 -16.07 -3.70 -19.07
C PHE A 505 -17.41 -3.01 -19.30
N LEU A 506 -17.98 -3.12 -20.51
CA LEU A 506 -19.28 -2.52 -20.83
C LEU A 506 -20.39 -3.06 -19.94
N THR A 507 -20.41 -4.38 -19.71
CA THR A 507 -21.39 -5.01 -18.82
C THR A 507 -21.27 -4.45 -17.40
N ALA A 508 -20.06 -4.40 -16.84
CA ALA A 508 -19.83 -3.82 -15.52
C ALA A 508 -20.24 -2.34 -15.43
N LEU A 509 -19.97 -1.56 -16.48
CA LEU A 509 -20.35 -0.14 -16.55
C LEU A 509 -21.87 0.03 -16.43
N ILE A 510 -22.64 -0.78 -17.16
CA ILE A 510 -24.11 -0.72 -17.11
C ILE A 510 -24.63 -1.21 -15.76
N GLN A 511 -24.01 -2.23 -15.18
CA GLN A 511 -24.38 -2.77 -13.86
C GLN A 511 -24.12 -1.82 -12.68
N ILE A 512 -23.41 -0.70 -12.90
CA ILE A 512 -23.26 0.36 -11.90
C ILE A 512 -24.55 1.20 -11.77
N PHE A 513 -25.32 1.35 -12.85
CA PHE A 513 -26.52 2.21 -12.86
C PHE A 513 -27.53 1.86 -11.76
N PRO A 514 -27.91 0.59 -11.52
CA PRO A 514 -28.85 0.24 -10.46
C PRO A 514 -28.44 0.78 -9.08
N SER A 515 -27.16 0.68 -8.71
CA SER A 515 -26.65 1.18 -7.44
C SER A 515 -26.69 2.71 -7.38
N LEU A 516 -26.33 3.40 -8.47
CA LEU A 516 -26.43 4.86 -8.55
C LEU A 516 -27.89 5.34 -8.47
N PHE A 517 -28.79 4.69 -9.20
CA PHE A 517 -30.19 5.07 -9.32
C PHE A 517 -30.87 5.11 -7.94
N GLN A 518 -30.55 4.18 -7.05
CA GLN A 518 -31.08 4.17 -5.67
C GLN A 518 -30.83 5.48 -4.92
N HIS A 519 -29.76 6.20 -5.22
CA HIS A 519 -29.38 7.46 -4.57
C HIS A 519 -29.88 8.72 -5.29
N ILE A 520 -30.26 8.62 -6.56
CA ILE A 520 -30.69 9.77 -7.37
C ILE A 520 -32.16 9.70 -7.81
N LYS A 521 -32.88 8.60 -7.54
CA LYS A 521 -34.24 8.34 -8.04
C LYS A 521 -35.24 9.46 -7.76
N GLU A 522 -35.18 10.06 -6.58
CA GLU A 522 -36.12 11.12 -6.17
C GLU A 522 -35.97 12.40 -7.00
N ARG A 523 -34.79 12.65 -7.57
CA ARG A 523 -34.47 13.83 -8.37
C ARG A 523 -34.24 13.52 -9.85
N PHE A 524 -34.48 12.28 -10.26
CA PHE A 524 -34.16 11.81 -11.61
C PHE A 524 -35.13 12.41 -12.63
N VAL A 525 -34.61 13.23 -13.55
CA VAL A 525 -35.43 13.97 -14.54
C VAL A 525 -35.16 13.55 -15.97
N ALA A 526 -35.89 14.12 -16.93
CA ALA A 526 -35.77 13.80 -18.34
C ALA A 526 -34.36 14.02 -18.90
N ALA A 527 -33.64 15.05 -18.43
CA ALA A 527 -32.25 15.28 -18.81
C ALA A 527 -31.31 14.14 -18.34
N ASP A 528 -31.55 13.57 -17.17
CA ASP A 528 -30.78 12.42 -16.68
C ASP A 528 -31.15 11.14 -17.43
N PHE A 529 -32.43 10.95 -17.79
CA PHE A 529 -32.83 9.86 -18.65
C PHE A 529 -32.17 9.93 -20.04
N GLN A 530 -32.07 11.12 -20.65
CA GLN A 530 -31.36 11.29 -21.92
C GLN A 530 -29.88 10.89 -21.81
N LYS A 531 -29.22 11.24 -20.70
CA LYS A 531 -27.84 10.80 -20.41
C LYS A 531 -27.74 9.29 -20.27
N LEU A 532 -28.63 8.66 -19.50
CA LEU A 532 -28.72 7.21 -19.37
C LEU A 532 -28.90 6.55 -20.75
N ALA A 533 -29.91 6.98 -21.50
CA ALA A 533 -30.22 6.48 -22.83
C ALA A 533 -29.01 6.56 -23.76
N THR A 534 -28.27 7.66 -23.73
CA THR A 534 -27.03 7.84 -24.51
C THR A 534 -25.99 6.78 -24.14
N VAL A 535 -25.73 6.56 -22.85
CA VAL A 535 -24.76 5.56 -22.38
C VAL A 535 -25.20 4.14 -22.76
N LEU A 536 -26.49 3.80 -22.58
CA LEU A 536 -27.02 2.48 -22.95
C LEU A 536 -26.89 2.23 -24.46
N GLN A 537 -27.27 3.20 -25.30
CA GLN A 537 -27.15 3.07 -26.75
C GLN A 537 -25.69 2.94 -27.19
N ASN A 538 -24.79 3.78 -26.66
CA ASN A 538 -23.38 3.73 -27.02
C ASN A 538 -22.73 2.40 -26.62
N ALA A 539 -23.02 1.89 -25.41
CA ALA A 539 -22.46 0.63 -24.94
C ALA A 539 -22.90 -0.56 -25.80
N VAL A 540 -24.18 -0.62 -26.17
CA VAL A 540 -24.74 -1.67 -27.03
C VAL A 540 -24.20 -1.60 -28.45
N ALA A 541 -23.84 -0.40 -28.93
CA ALA A 541 -23.26 -0.22 -30.27
C ALA A 541 -21.82 -0.72 -30.39
N VAL A 542 -21.09 -0.89 -29.28
CA VAL A 542 -19.68 -1.32 -29.32
C VAL A 542 -19.56 -2.75 -29.88
N PRO A 543 -18.74 -2.98 -30.92
CA PRO A 543 -18.57 -4.29 -31.52
C PRO A 543 -17.69 -5.23 -30.70
N VAL A 544 -17.68 -6.52 -31.06
CA VAL A 544 -16.91 -7.56 -30.37
C VAL A 544 -15.74 -8.03 -31.25
N HIS A 545 -14.59 -8.33 -30.64
CA HIS A 545 -13.46 -8.88 -31.38
C HIS A 545 -13.73 -10.33 -31.80
N GLY A 546 -13.43 -10.69 -33.05
CA GLY A 546 -13.73 -12.01 -33.63
C GLY A 546 -13.14 -13.20 -32.87
N GLU A 547 -12.01 -13.02 -32.16
CA GLU A 547 -11.42 -14.08 -31.33
C GLU A 547 -12.20 -14.35 -30.03
N THR A 548 -12.82 -13.31 -29.47
CA THR A 548 -13.64 -13.42 -28.24
C THR A 548 -15.10 -13.79 -28.55
N SER A 549 -15.51 -13.66 -29.81
CA SER A 549 -16.87 -13.88 -30.26
C SER A 549 -17.39 -15.31 -29.97
N PRO A 550 -16.62 -16.41 -30.09
CA PRO A 550 -17.13 -17.76 -29.81
C PRO A 550 -17.46 -18.03 -28.33
N PHE A 551 -16.88 -17.24 -27.41
CA PHE A 551 -17.07 -17.39 -25.97
C PHE A 551 -18.17 -16.48 -25.40
N ILE A 552 -18.57 -15.47 -26.17
CA ILE A 552 -19.57 -14.47 -25.80
C ILE A 552 -20.89 -14.73 -26.55
N LEU A 553 -20.80 -15.29 -27.76
CA LEU A 553 -21.95 -15.57 -28.60
C LEU A 553 -22.33 -17.05 -28.46
N PRO A 554 -23.60 -17.37 -28.16
CA PRO A 554 -24.08 -18.74 -28.16
C PRO A 554 -23.89 -19.39 -29.54
N SER A 555 -23.80 -20.73 -29.56
CA SER A 555 -23.91 -21.51 -30.79
C SER A 555 -25.19 -21.11 -31.54
N ILE A 556 -25.16 -21.24 -32.87
CA ILE A 556 -26.20 -20.78 -33.84
C ILE A 556 -27.66 -21.19 -33.45
N THR A 557 -27.82 -22.13 -32.52
CA THR A 557 -29.09 -22.69 -32.06
C THR A 557 -29.70 -22.03 -30.83
N GLU A 558 -28.98 -21.22 -30.05
CA GLU A 558 -29.47 -20.64 -28.79
C GLU A 558 -29.73 -19.13 -28.91
N VAL A 559 -31.01 -18.75 -28.85
CA VAL A 559 -31.51 -17.35 -28.84
C VAL A 559 -31.33 -16.79 -27.43
N VAL A 560 -30.08 -16.48 -27.05
CA VAL A 560 -29.75 -15.98 -25.69
C VAL A 560 -29.16 -14.57 -25.76
N LEU A 561 -29.64 -13.70 -24.88
CA LEU A 561 -29.12 -12.34 -24.71
C LEU A 561 -27.68 -12.37 -24.18
N SER A 562 -26.83 -11.46 -24.66
CA SER A 562 -25.54 -11.25 -24.01
C SER A 562 -25.71 -10.62 -22.61
N PRO A 563 -24.75 -10.80 -21.69
CA PRO A 563 -24.80 -10.16 -20.37
C PRO A 563 -24.96 -8.63 -20.42
N LEU A 564 -24.37 -7.99 -21.43
CA LEU A 564 -24.52 -6.56 -21.67
C LEU A 564 -25.96 -6.22 -22.09
N GLN A 565 -26.52 -6.95 -23.07
CA GLN A 565 -27.88 -6.75 -23.54
C GLN A 565 -28.91 -6.93 -22.42
N ASP A 566 -28.74 -7.98 -21.60
CA ASP A 566 -29.57 -8.23 -20.43
C ASP A 566 -29.48 -7.09 -19.41
N SER A 567 -28.26 -6.66 -19.05
CA SER A 567 -28.04 -5.56 -18.11
C SER A 567 -28.66 -4.24 -18.59
N VAL A 568 -28.65 -3.98 -19.90
CA VAL A 568 -29.28 -2.79 -20.51
C VAL A 568 -30.80 -2.83 -20.37
N LEU A 569 -31.43 -3.97 -20.68
CA LEU A 569 -32.87 -4.13 -20.47
C LEU A 569 -33.25 -4.05 -18.99
N GLN A 570 -32.41 -4.60 -18.11
CA GLN A 570 -32.60 -4.53 -16.66
C GLN A 570 -32.61 -3.08 -16.14
N CYS A 571 -31.75 -2.20 -16.67
CA CYS A 571 -31.75 -0.77 -16.31
C CYS A 571 -33.10 -0.11 -16.62
N LEU A 572 -33.67 -0.38 -17.80
CA LEU A 572 -34.98 0.14 -18.18
C LEU A 572 -36.10 -0.50 -17.36
N HIS A 573 -35.99 -1.79 -17.05
CA HIS A 573 -36.95 -2.50 -16.19
C HIS A 573 -37.00 -1.91 -14.78
N ILE A 574 -35.87 -1.51 -14.20
CA ILE A 574 -35.81 -0.83 -12.90
C ILE A 574 -36.59 0.49 -12.93
N LEU A 575 -36.41 1.29 -13.99
CA LEU A 575 -37.17 2.54 -14.15
C LEU A 575 -38.67 2.29 -14.31
N LEU A 576 -39.05 1.29 -15.13
CA LEU A 576 -40.44 0.91 -15.31
C LEU A 576 -41.08 0.44 -14.00
N LYS A 577 -40.38 -0.39 -13.24
CA LYS A 577 -40.84 -0.85 -11.93
C LYS A 577 -41.06 0.32 -10.96
N GLU A 578 -40.17 1.29 -10.94
CA GLU A 578 -40.32 2.49 -10.10
C GLU A 578 -41.47 3.39 -10.59
N ALA A 579 -41.67 3.53 -11.90
CA ALA A 579 -42.80 4.26 -12.47
C ALA A 579 -44.15 3.64 -12.10
N LEU A 580 -44.23 2.30 -12.08
CA LEU A 580 -45.44 1.56 -11.69
C LEU A 580 -45.72 1.59 -10.19
N ASN A 581 -44.74 1.98 -9.36
CA ASN A 581 -44.89 2.17 -7.91
C ASN A 581 -45.23 3.64 -7.54
N ASP A 582 -45.91 4.37 -8.43
CA ASP A 582 -46.39 5.74 -8.25
C ASP A 582 -45.32 6.82 -7.99
N ASN A 583 -44.06 6.59 -8.39
CA ASN A 583 -43.06 7.66 -8.40
C ASN A 583 -43.37 8.65 -9.53
N GLN A 584 -43.95 9.82 -9.20
CA GLN A 584 -44.41 10.79 -10.19
C GLN A 584 -43.31 11.30 -11.13
N ASN A 585 -42.08 11.46 -10.63
CA ASN A 585 -40.95 11.90 -11.44
C ASN A 585 -40.64 10.87 -12.53
N ILE A 586 -40.57 9.59 -12.18
CA ILE A 586 -40.29 8.52 -13.13
C ILE A 586 -41.50 8.24 -14.03
N LEU A 587 -42.72 8.35 -13.51
CA LEU A 587 -43.96 8.20 -14.28
C LEU A 587 -44.05 9.23 -15.43
N SER A 588 -43.53 10.44 -15.22
CA SER A 588 -43.44 11.46 -16.28
C SER A 588 -42.50 11.06 -17.43
N LEU A 589 -41.55 10.16 -17.17
CA LEU A 589 -40.55 9.67 -18.13
C LEU A 589 -41.04 8.47 -18.95
N MET A 590 -42.20 7.91 -18.64
CA MET A 590 -42.76 6.74 -19.33
C MET A 590 -42.71 6.84 -20.86
N PRO A 591 -43.11 7.97 -21.50
CA PRO A 591 -43.01 8.09 -22.95
C PRO A 591 -41.58 7.97 -23.48
N ALA A 592 -40.61 8.53 -22.75
CA ALA A 592 -39.20 8.46 -23.12
C ALA A 592 -38.65 7.03 -22.96
N ILE A 593 -39.06 6.31 -21.91
CA ILE A 593 -38.70 4.90 -21.71
C ILE A 593 -39.26 4.02 -22.83
N PHE A 594 -40.53 4.23 -23.22
CA PHE A 594 -41.12 3.55 -24.38
C PHE A 594 -40.36 3.82 -25.67
N ASN A 595 -40.05 5.08 -25.96
CA ASN A 595 -39.27 5.44 -27.15
C ASN A 595 -37.89 4.76 -27.15
N GLN A 596 -37.23 4.68 -26.00
CA GLN A 596 -35.92 4.02 -25.90
C GLN A 596 -36.02 2.50 -26.15
N LEU A 597 -37.03 1.82 -25.59
CA LEU A 597 -37.27 0.40 -25.86
C LEU A 597 -37.61 0.14 -27.33
N LEU A 598 -38.38 1.05 -27.96
CA LEU A 598 -38.67 0.97 -29.40
C LEU A 598 -37.41 1.18 -30.25
N VAL A 599 -36.50 2.09 -29.87
CA VAL A 599 -35.19 2.20 -30.52
C VAL A 599 -34.44 0.86 -30.44
N PHE A 600 -34.40 0.23 -29.26
CA PHE A 600 -33.78 -1.08 -29.10
C PHE A 600 -34.49 -2.19 -29.89
N SER A 601 -35.81 -2.13 -30.06
CA SER A 601 -36.52 -3.11 -30.91
C SER A 601 -36.06 -3.02 -32.37
N THR A 602 -35.80 -1.80 -32.89
CA THR A 602 -35.29 -1.62 -34.26
C THR A 602 -33.94 -2.29 -34.52
N TYR A 603 -33.15 -2.56 -33.47
CA TYR A 603 -31.84 -3.22 -33.62
C TYR A 603 -31.94 -4.66 -34.11
N ALA A 604 -33.09 -5.32 -33.94
CA ALA A 604 -33.33 -6.64 -34.53
C ALA A 604 -33.20 -6.63 -36.07
N CYS A 605 -33.54 -5.51 -36.71
CA CYS A 605 -33.47 -5.34 -38.16
C CYS A 605 -32.24 -4.55 -38.60
N ASN A 606 -31.90 -3.50 -37.84
CA ASN A 606 -30.81 -2.57 -38.18
C ASN A 606 -29.85 -2.46 -37.00
N ALA A 607 -28.74 -3.18 -37.05
CA ALA A 607 -27.73 -3.10 -36.01
C ALA A 607 -27.21 -1.65 -35.85
N PRO A 608 -26.98 -1.19 -34.61
CA PRO A 608 -26.49 0.15 -34.36
C PRO A 608 -25.09 0.37 -34.97
N PRO A 609 -24.83 1.53 -35.59
CA PRO A 609 -23.51 1.85 -36.13
C PRO A 609 -22.52 2.20 -35.01
N TYR A 610 -21.24 1.90 -35.23
CA TYR A 610 -20.14 2.27 -34.34
C TYR A 610 -19.08 3.10 -35.08
N GLY A 611 -19.35 4.40 -35.21
CA GLY A 611 -18.55 5.28 -36.06
C GLY A 611 -18.48 4.75 -37.50
N GLN A 612 -17.28 4.77 -38.08
CA GLN A 612 -17.01 4.23 -39.42
C GLN A 612 -16.33 2.85 -39.39
N LEU A 613 -16.25 2.20 -38.23
CA LEU A 613 -15.56 0.94 -38.10
C LEU A 613 -16.28 -0.16 -38.89
N ARG A 614 -15.57 -0.83 -39.79
CA ARG A 614 -16.13 -1.92 -40.60
C ARG A 614 -16.28 -3.18 -39.75
N THR A 615 -17.51 -3.62 -39.55
CA THR A 615 -17.84 -4.87 -38.85
C THR A 615 -18.43 -5.91 -39.81
N ARG A 616 -18.20 -7.19 -39.53
CA ARG A 616 -18.85 -8.29 -40.25
C ARG A 616 -20.09 -8.77 -39.49
N ALA A 617 -21.15 -9.06 -40.24
CA ALA A 617 -22.36 -9.67 -39.69
C ALA A 617 -22.08 -11.11 -39.24
N PHE A 618 -22.56 -11.46 -38.04
CA PHE A 618 -22.42 -12.78 -37.42
C PHE A 618 -22.78 -13.96 -38.35
N MET A 619 -23.75 -13.79 -39.25
CA MET A 619 -24.25 -14.85 -40.14
C MET A 619 -23.30 -15.25 -41.30
N LYS A 620 -22.14 -14.60 -41.48
CA LYS A 620 -21.22 -14.83 -42.62
C LYS A 620 -19.76 -15.06 -42.19
N LEU A 621 -19.46 -16.12 -41.42
CA LEU A 621 -18.11 -16.32 -40.86
C LEU A 621 -17.34 -17.54 -41.41
N LYS A 622 -16.27 -17.27 -42.18
CA LYS A 622 -14.95 -17.92 -42.03
C LYS A 622 -14.12 -16.96 -41.17
N LEU A 623 -13.89 -17.32 -39.90
CA LEU A 623 -13.26 -16.43 -38.90
C LEU A 623 -11.78 -16.20 -39.22
N SER A 624 -11.39 -14.93 -39.39
CA SER A 624 -9.98 -14.49 -39.32
C SER A 624 -9.76 -13.77 -37.99
N SER A 625 -8.55 -13.83 -37.42
CA SER A 625 -8.22 -13.32 -36.08
C SER A 625 -8.32 -11.80 -35.92
N THR A 626 -8.53 -11.04 -37.00
CA THR A 626 -8.42 -9.56 -37.01
C THR A 626 -9.74 -8.84 -37.28
N ASP A 627 -10.87 -9.55 -37.43
CA ASP A 627 -12.15 -8.94 -37.81
C ASP A 627 -13.01 -8.56 -36.57
N TRP A 628 -13.67 -7.40 -36.61
CA TRP A 628 -14.70 -6.98 -35.65
C TRP A 628 -16.07 -7.51 -36.06
N VAL A 629 -16.84 -8.01 -35.08
CA VAL A 629 -18.12 -8.68 -35.29
C VAL A 629 -19.25 -7.88 -34.64
N THR A 630 -20.32 -7.66 -35.41
CA THR A 630 -21.58 -7.12 -34.89
C THR A 630 -22.33 -8.23 -34.14
N MET A 631 -22.78 -7.95 -32.91
CA MET A 631 -23.53 -8.91 -32.10
C MET A 631 -24.88 -9.28 -32.75
N ASN A 632 -25.44 -10.43 -32.34
CA ASN A 632 -26.81 -10.76 -32.71
C ASN A 632 -27.79 -9.90 -31.90
N PHE A 633 -28.51 -9.01 -32.57
CA PHE A 633 -29.50 -8.11 -31.96
C PHE A 633 -30.93 -8.61 -32.07
N VAL A 634 -31.20 -9.71 -32.78
CA VAL A 634 -32.56 -10.26 -32.91
C VAL A 634 -33.18 -10.57 -31.54
N PRO A 635 -32.53 -11.36 -30.65
CA PRO A 635 -33.11 -11.65 -29.34
C PRO A 635 -33.31 -10.40 -28.48
N PHE A 636 -32.40 -9.43 -28.60
CA PHE A 636 -32.44 -8.17 -27.86
C PHE A 636 -33.61 -7.29 -28.30
N GLY A 637 -33.80 -7.12 -29.61
CA GLY A 637 -34.90 -6.32 -30.13
C GLY A 637 -36.27 -6.96 -29.89
N GLU A 638 -36.37 -8.29 -30.01
CA GLU A 638 -37.58 -9.05 -29.65
C GLU A 638 -37.93 -8.84 -28.16
N LYS A 639 -36.95 -8.98 -27.26
CA LYS A 639 -37.19 -8.79 -25.81
C LYS A 639 -37.56 -7.36 -25.44
N ALA A 640 -36.96 -6.37 -26.11
CA ALA A 640 -37.32 -4.98 -25.95
C ALA A 640 -38.80 -4.75 -26.36
N LEU A 641 -39.22 -5.33 -27.49
CA LEU A 641 -40.61 -5.23 -27.97
C LEU A 641 -41.60 -5.96 -27.06
N GLU A 642 -41.26 -7.16 -26.56
CA GLU A 642 -42.07 -7.86 -25.55
C GLU A 642 -42.29 -7.01 -24.31
N THR A 643 -41.23 -6.33 -23.85
CA THR A 643 -41.30 -5.42 -22.69
C THR A 643 -42.22 -4.25 -22.98
N VAL A 644 -42.14 -3.64 -24.18
CA VAL A 644 -43.06 -2.57 -24.61
C VAL A 644 -44.51 -3.03 -24.57
N VAL A 645 -44.82 -4.20 -25.14
CA VAL A 645 -46.19 -4.73 -25.17
C VAL A 645 -46.71 -4.97 -23.76
N SER A 646 -45.92 -5.63 -22.91
CA SER A 646 -46.30 -5.94 -21.53
C SER A 646 -46.56 -4.68 -20.70
N VAL A 647 -45.68 -3.68 -20.79
CA VAL A 647 -45.83 -2.42 -20.04
C VAL A 647 -46.99 -1.59 -20.58
N TYR A 648 -47.18 -1.53 -21.90
CA TYR A 648 -48.30 -0.81 -22.50
C TYR A 648 -49.64 -1.39 -22.06
N GLN A 649 -49.77 -2.72 -21.98
CA GLN A 649 -50.99 -3.37 -21.47
C GLN A 649 -51.35 -2.90 -20.05
N GLN A 650 -50.34 -2.69 -19.19
CA GLN A 650 -50.55 -2.22 -17.80
C GLN A 650 -50.81 -0.71 -17.71
N THR A 651 -50.33 0.07 -18.68
CA THR A 651 -50.29 1.54 -18.60
C THR A 651 -51.11 2.26 -19.67
N ALA A 652 -51.86 1.54 -20.51
CA ALA A 652 -52.62 2.10 -21.62
C ALA A 652 -53.63 3.20 -21.22
N GLN A 653 -54.13 3.16 -19.98
CA GLN A 653 -55.07 4.14 -19.44
C GLN A 653 -54.39 5.35 -18.78
N GLN A 654 -53.07 5.34 -18.63
CA GLN A 654 -52.32 6.42 -17.99
C GLN A 654 -52.33 7.67 -18.90
N PRO A 655 -52.70 8.86 -18.39
CA PRO A 655 -52.76 10.09 -19.18
C PRO A 655 -51.45 10.42 -19.91
N ASN A 656 -50.31 10.18 -19.26
CA ASN A 656 -48.99 10.43 -19.84
C ASN A 656 -48.72 9.57 -21.08
N VAL A 657 -49.24 8.34 -21.11
CA VAL A 657 -49.07 7.39 -22.23
C VAL A 657 -49.99 7.75 -23.40
N ILE A 658 -51.22 8.17 -23.09
CA ILE A 658 -52.21 8.59 -24.09
C ILE A 658 -51.78 9.91 -24.76
N ASN A 659 -51.46 10.92 -23.95
CA ASN A 659 -51.15 12.28 -24.43
C ASN A 659 -49.86 12.35 -25.25
N SER A 660 -48.92 11.44 -24.99
CA SER A 660 -47.67 11.33 -25.77
C SER A 660 -47.78 10.41 -26.99
N HIS A 661 -48.99 9.91 -27.29
CA HIS A 661 -49.27 9.07 -28.44
C HIS A 661 -48.38 7.80 -28.53
N VAL A 662 -48.07 7.15 -27.40
CA VAL A 662 -47.20 5.95 -27.36
C VAL A 662 -47.69 4.85 -28.31
N LEU A 663 -49.01 4.61 -28.39
CA LEU A 663 -49.57 3.62 -29.31
C LEU A 663 -49.21 3.91 -30.77
N HIS A 664 -49.20 5.18 -31.16
CA HIS A 664 -48.79 5.59 -32.51
C HIS A 664 -47.31 5.27 -32.75
N SER A 665 -46.44 5.53 -31.77
CA SER A 665 -45.01 5.19 -31.82
C SER A 665 -44.78 3.68 -31.94
N ILE A 666 -45.55 2.86 -31.22
CA ILE A 666 -45.50 1.39 -31.32
C ILE A 666 -45.88 0.95 -32.74
N ILE A 667 -47.03 1.40 -33.25
CA ILE A 667 -47.50 1.07 -34.61
C ILE A 667 -46.50 1.53 -35.67
N LYS A 668 -45.92 2.73 -35.51
CA LYS A 668 -44.92 3.25 -36.44
C LYS A 668 -43.68 2.35 -36.46
N SER A 669 -43.18 1.95 -35.29
CA SER A 669 -42.00 1.08 -35.20
C SER A 669 -42.24 -0.26 -35.89
N LEU A 670 -43.42 -0.86 -35.73
CA LEU A 670 -43.84 -2.10 -36.41
C LEU A 670 -44.01 -1.98 -37.93
N LYS A 671 -44.21 -0.77 -38.47
CA LYS A 671 -44.32 -0.54 -39.93
C LYS A 671 -42.97 -0.36 -40.63
N PHE A 672 -41.92 -0.04 -39.88
CA PHE A 672 -40.55 0.13 -40.39
C PHE A 672 -39.65 -1.11 -40.10
N HIS A 673 -40.21 -2.10 -39.39
CA HIS A 673 -39.76 -3.49 -39.38
C HIS A 673 -40.30 -4.20 -40.64
#